data_AF-A0A9P8DWM1-F1
#
_entry.id   AF-A0A9P8DWM1-F1
#
_cell.length_a   1.000
_cell.length_b   1.000
_cell.length_c   1.000
_cell.angle_alpha   90.00
_cell.angle_beta   90.00
_cell.angle_gamma   90.00
#
_symmetry.space_group_name_H-M   'P 1'
#
loop_
_entity.id
_entity.type
_entity.pdbx_description
1 polymer ?
#
loop_
_entity_poly.entity_id
_entity_poly.type
_entity_poly.pdbx_seq_one_letter_code
_entity_poly.pdbx_strand_id
1 'polypeptide(L)'
;SWMTKVLQLYQIQNIHHGVMTVGSSGTGKSTAWKTLLAALQRVDGTEGICHIIDPKVMSKESLYGSLDATTREWTDGLFTSILRKIVDNLRGEDSKRHWIIFDGDVDPEWVENLNSVLDDNKLLTLPNGERLNLPPNVRIMFEVETLKYATLATVSRCGMVWFSDDTVTTELMISNHLAELRSASFDDLDEDSILTSQAAAAVEAVQNQVADLLQERLASNNFCAQALTEAKGYNHIMEFTEIRALTTLFSLLRKACRSIIEYNVQHPDFPLELEQIESFMSKKLVLGLIWSFVGDCPLTDRKTFGDFVASLASIDLPPLVDQGSMIDYDVVLPESQWVPWSNQVPSIEVNTHSITQTDVVIPTVDTVRHEDVLYSWLAEHKPLLLCGPPGSGKTMTLFSALRKLPTLEVVGLNFSSATSPELLVKTLEQYCEYRKTLNGTTLAPTQIGRWLVLFCDEINLPAPDRYGTQRVISFLRQMVEHGGFWRTATKTWVSLERIQFVGACNPPTDAGRTPLGLRFLRHAPLIMVDYPGELSLTQIYGTFNSAVLKIIPSLRGYSDALTKAMIQLYSESQKRFTADIQPHYVYSPRELTRWVRAVYEAIKPLEALSLEGLVRIWAHEALRLFSDRLIAEDERQWTEEAVDRIALEHFPNVDEVAALQRPILYSTWMSKHYEPVDREQLRDYLRIRLRQFCEEELDVPLILFNDVLDHILRIDRVFRQPQGHLILIGVSGSGKTTLSRFVAWSSGLKVFQIKVHGKYTAEDFDDDLRNVLRRCGVKGEKICFIMDESNVLDSGFLERMNTLLANGEVPGLFEGDEFASLMTACKEAAQSKGQLLDSQEELYKWFTQQIVQNLHVVFTMNPPTEGLSSKAATSPALFNRCVLNWFGDWSDQALFQVGYELTQSVDLDRSSYVSPDSIPVAYRQLQLPASHRDAVVNSMVHVHHSMHKFNARLLRQQNKTTYLTPRHFLDFLSQFVKLYNEKRDDLEEQQRHLNIGLDKLHETTVQVSDMSKSLTEKNVELQTKDAEANEKLQRMIADQREAETRRAASLEVQNALVEQERIVAERREVVLHDLAQAEPAVIEAQKSVSNIKKQHLTEVRSMQNPPSGVKLALESVCTLLGHKAPDWKTIVSIVRRDDFIASIVNYDNEKQMTSSHRIKMQREFLSKDDFSFERVNRASKACGPLVQWVEAQVNYSAILDRVGPLREEVTQLEEEALQTKANAQAIFAEIKKLDN
;
A
#
# COMPACT_ATOMS: atom_id res chain seq x y z
N SER A 1 -21.17 3.64 57.28
CA SER A 1 -21.57 2.90 56.08
C SER A 1 -20.55 1.82 55.70
N TRP A 2 -19.30 2.17 55.39
CA TRP A 2 -18.26 1.21 54.97
C TRP A 2 -18.04 0.02 55.93
N MET A 3 -17.93 0.26 57.24
CA MET A 3 -17.79 -0.83 58.24
C MET A 3 -18.96 -1.83 58.19
N THR A 4 -20.19 -1.36 57.94
CA THR A 4 -21.37 -2.21 57.78
C THR A 4 -21.22 -3.14 56.57
N LYS A 5 -20.57 -2.67 55.49
CA LYS A 5 -20.27 -3.50 54.30
C LYS A 5 -19.21 -4.56 54.59
N VAL A 6 -18.20 -4.23 55.39
CA VAL A 6 -17.20 -5.21 55.85
C VAL A 6 -17.87 -6.33 56.68
N LEU A 7 -18.78 -5.97 57.59
CA LEU A 7 -19.54 -6.94 58.37
C LEU A 7 -20.54 -7.74 57.50
N GLN A 8 -21.17 -7.09 56.51
CA GLN A 8 -22.03 -7.77 55.54
C GLN A 8 -21.24 -8.82 54.74
N LEU A 9 -20.03 -8.48 54.30
CA LEU A 9 -19.13 -9.40 53.62
C LEU A 9 -18.80 -10.60 54.52
N TYR A 10 -18.49 -10.36 55.81
CA TYR A 10 -18.25 -11.41 56.79
C TYR A 10 -19.44 -12.36 56.97
N GLN A 11 -20.66 -11.83 57.05
CA GLN A 11 -21.87 -12.65 57.20
C GLN A 11 -22.12 -13.50 55.95
N ILE A 12 -21.97 -12.92 54.76
CA ILE A 12 -22.27 -13.59 53.50
C ILE A 12 -21.25 -14.69 53.18
N GLN A 13 -19.95 -14.48 53.46
CA GLN A 13 -18.92 -15.52 53.23
C GLN A 13 -19.08 -16.77 54.12
N ASN A 14 -19.85 -16.65 55.22
CA ASN A 14 -20.15 -17.77 56.10
C ASN A 14 -21.32 -18.60 55.56
N ILE A 15 -22.17 -18.00 54.72
CA ILE A 15 -23.32 -18.66 54.09
C ILE A 15 -22.91 -19.25 52.74
N HIS A 16 -22.24 -18.46 51.90
CA HIS A 16 -21.81 -18.84 50.56
C HIS A 16 -20.29 -18.92 50.49
N HIS A 17 -19.77 -19.97 49.86
CA HIS A 17 -18.33 -20.10 49.59
C HIS A 17 -17.87 -19.25 48.38
N GLY A 18 -18.81 -18.87 47.51
CA GLY A 18 -18.61 -17.90 46.42
C GLY A 18 -19.28 -16.57 46.72
N VAL A 19 -18.54 -15.46 46.69
CA VAL A 19 -19.06 -14.11 46.99
C VAL A 19 -18.69 -13.11 45.90
N MET A 20 -19.64 -12.31 45.43
CA MET A 20 -19.41 -11.23 44.46
C MET A 20 -19.53 -9.87 45.14
N THR A 21 -18.44 -9.10 45.12
CA THR A 21 -18.41 -7.69 45.52
C THR A 21 -18.52 -6.83 44.26
N VAL A 22 -19.63 -6.11 44.14
CA VAL A 22 -19.97 -5.33 42.94
C VAL A 22 -20.11 -3.86 43.31
N GLY A 23 -19.51 -2.98 42.51
CA GLY A 23 -19.65 -1.52 42.67
C GLY A 23 -18.60 -0.77 41.86
N SER A 24 -18.81 0.52 41.63
CA SER A 24 -17.93 1.38 40.82
C SER A 24 -16.49 1.38 41.32
N SER A 25 -15.55 1.76 40.45
CA SER A 25 -14.15 2.00 40.84
C SER A 25 -14.05 2.99 42.02
N GLY A 26 -13.20 2.71 43.02
CA GLY A 26 -12.98 3.61 44.16
C GLY A 26 -13.93 3.47 45.37
N THR A 27 -14.90 2.55 45.34
CA THR A 27 -15.88 2.34 46.43
C THR A 27 -15.35 1.61 47.68
N GLY A 28 -14.04 1.35 47.77
CA GLY A 28 -13.41 0.70 48.93
C GLY A 28 -13.59 -0.82 49.00
N LYS A 29 -13.92 -1.49 47.89
CA LYS A 29 -14.06 -2.97 47.78
C LYS A 29 -12.79 -3.70 48.20
N SER A 30 -11.66 -3.35 47.60
CA SER A 30 -10.38 -4.02 47.85
C SER A 30 -9.93 -3.87 49.29
N THR A 31 -10.08 -2.66 49.85
CA THR A 31 -9.80 -2.37 51.25
C THR A 31 -10.74 -3.14 52.19
N ALA A 32 -12.00 -3.36 51.81
CA ALA A 32 -12.97 -4.03 52.67
C ALA A 32 -12.60 -5.50 52.92
N TRP A 33 -12.28 -6.25 51.86
CA TRP A 33 -11.88 -7.66 52.03
C TRP A 33 -10.47 -7.78 52.62
N LYS A 34 -9.53 -6.89 52.29
CA LYS A 34 -8.19 -6.86 52.91
C LYS A 34 -8.28 -6.65 54.43
N THR A 35 -9.11 -5.69 54.84
CA THR A 35 -9.34 -5.38 56.26
C THR A 35 -10.04 -6.55 56.96
N LEU A 36 -11.01 -7.17 56.30
CA LEU A 36 -11.68 -8.35 56.85
C LEU A 36 -10.72 -9.52 57.04
N LEU A 37 -9.88 -9.83 56.06
CA LEU A 37 -8.91 -10.92 56.14
C LEU A 37 -7.90 -10.69 57.28
N ALA A 38 -7.36 -9.47 57.39
CA ALA A 38 -6.46 -9.09 58.46
C ALA A 38 -7.12 -9.13 59.85
N ALA A 39 -8.38 -8.69 59.95
CA ALA A 39 -9.14 -8.77 61.20
C ALA A 39 -9.41 -10.22 61.61
N LEU A 40 -9.78 -11.08 60.66
CA LEU A 40 -10.02 -12.50 60.91
C LEU A 40 -8.76 -13.24 61.36
N GLN A 41 -7.60 -12.91 60.79
CA GLN A 41 -6.33 -13.47 61.23
C GLN A 41 -6.04 -13.15 62.70
N ARG A 42 -6.40 -11.94 63.16
CA ARG A 42 -6.25 -11.53 64.57
C ARG A 42 -7.25 -12.21 65.51
N VAL A 43 -8.48 -12.45 65.04
CA VAL A 43 -9.56 -13.04 65.86
C VAL A 43 -9.41 -14.56 65.96
N ASP A 44 -9.19 -15.23 64.84
CA ASP A 44 -9.17 -16.70 64.77
C ASP A 44 -7.76 -17.27 65.02
N GLY A 45 -6.72 -16.45 64.97
CA GLY A 45 -5.32 -16.89 65.04
C GLY A 45 -4.86 -17.70 63.82
N THR A 46 -5.69 -17.79 62.77
CA THR A 46 -5.39 -18.53 61.54
C THR A 46 -4.83 -17.59 60.47
N GLU A 47 -3.72 -17.98 59.85
CA GLU A 47 -3.10 -17.17 58.80
C GLU A 47 -4.03 -17.08 57.58
N GLY A 48 -4.29 -15.86 57.11
CA GLY A 48 -5.09 -15.59 55.92
C GLY A 48 -4.20 -15.35 54.71
N ILE A 49 -4.26 -16.24 53.71
CA ILE A 49 -3.56 -16.11 52.43
C ILE A 49 -4.59 -15.72 51.36
N CYS A 50 -4.24 -14.73 50.53
CA CYS A 50 -5.04 -14.36 49.37
C CYS A 50 -4.27 -14.59 48.06
N HIS A 51 -4.99 -15.05 47.05
CA HIS A 51 -4.50 -15.24 45.69
C HIS A 51 -5.36 -14.37 44.76
N ILE A 52 -4.80 -13.25 44.32
CA ILE A 52 -5.49 -12.32 43.44
C ILE A 52 -5.19 -12.71 41.99
N ILE A 53 -6.23 -12.93 41.20
CA ILE A 53 -6.16 -13.33 39.80
C ILE A 53 -7.02 -12.36 39.00
N ASP A 54 -6.45 -11.74 37.97
CA ASP A 54 -7.26 -11.09 36.94
C ASP A 54 -7.61 -12.13 35.88
N PRO A 55 -8.87 -12.59 35.80
CA PRO A 55 -9.27 -13.67 34.90
C PRO A 55 -9.23 -13.27 33.42
N LYS A 56 -9.21 -11.97 33.10
CA LYS A 56 -9.25 -11.46 31.72
C LYS A 56 -7.87 -11.28 31.10
N VAL A 57 -6.84 -11.13 31.94
CA VAL A 57 -5.45 -11.02 31.48
C VAL A 57 -5.01 -12.29 30.76
N MET A 58 -5.39 -13.46 31.28
CA MET A 58 -4.95 -14.75 30.78
C MET A 58 -5.99 -15.39 29.84
N SER A 59 -5.55 -16.31 28.98
CA SER A 59 -6.47 -17.15 28.22
C SER A 59 -7.21 -18.12 29.14
N LYS A 60 -8.40 -18.60 28.71
CA LYS A 60 -9.17 -19.63 29.43
C LYS A 60 -8.34 -20.88 29.73
N GLU A 61 -7.51 -21.29 28.78
CA GLU A 61 -6.59 -22.41 28.90
C GLU A 61 -5.49 -22.14 29.94
N SER A 62 -4.94 -20.93 29.97
CA SER A 62 -3.95 -20.56 30.99
C SER A 62 -4.55 -20.47 32.39
N LEU A 63 -5.86 -20.16 32.51
CA LEU A 63 -6.56 -20.08 33.79
C LEU A 63 -6.92 -21.47 34.34
N TYR A 64 -7.52 -22.34 33.54
CA TYR A 64 -8.04 -23.65 33.99
C TYR A 64 -7.19 -24.85 33.56
N GLY A 65 -6.31 -24.69 32.58
CA GLY A 65 -5.56 -25.77 31.96
C GLY A 65 -6.18 -26.24 30.65
N SER A 66 -5.37 -26.89 29.83
CA SER A 66 -5.78 -27.49 28.56
C SER A 66 -5.22 -28.90 28.40
N LEU A 67 -5.95 -29.70 27.64
CA LEU A 67 -5.53 -31.02 27.19
C LEU A 67 -4.99 -30.88 25.77
N ASP A 68 -3.71 -31.18 25.58
CA ASP A 68 -3.14 -31.18 24.23
C ASP A 68 -3.84 -32.25 23.37
N ALA A 69 -4.42 -31.83 22.26
CA ALA A 69 -5.15 -32.72 21.35
C ALA A 69 -4.26 -33.81 20.74
N THR A 70 -2.96 -33.53 20.61
CA THR A 70 -1.96 -34.41 19.97
C THR A 70 -1.36 -35.37 20.98
N THR A 71 -0.76 -34.87 22.06
CA THR A 71 -0.06 -35.69 23.06
C THR A 71 -1.00 -36.28 24.12
N ARG A 72 -2.22 -35.73 24.27
CA ARG A 72 -3.14 -36.01 25.37
C ARG A 72 -2.57 -35.69 26.75
N GLU A 73 -1.49 -34.92 26.82
CA GLU A 73 -0.95 -34.44 28.08
C GLU A 73 -1.81 -33.31 28.63
N TRP A 74 -2.05 -33.35 29.95
CA TRP A 74 -2.76 -32.30 30.66
C TRP A 74 -1.78 -31.26 31.17
N THR A 75 -2.03 -30.01 30.81
CA THR A 75 -1.30 -28.87 31.37
C THR A 75 -2.22 -28.10 32.32
N ASP A 76 -1.87 -28.05 33.60
CA ASP A 76 -2.66 -27.30 34.58
C ASP A 76 -2.67 -25.79 34.26
N GLY A 77 -3.77 -25.10 34.56
CA GLY A 77 -3.83 -23.65 34.56
C GLY A 77 -3.40 -23.03 35.89
N LEU A 78 -3.48 -21.70 36.00
CA LEU A 78 -3.16 -20.99 37.24
C LEU A 78 -4.13 -21.34 38.38
N PHE A 79 -5.44 -21.29 38.11
CA PHE A 79 -6.46 -21.56 39.12
C PHE A 79 -6.40 -23.02 39.58
N THR A 80 -6.29 -23.98 38.65
CA THR A 80 -6.18 -25.40 39.01
C THR A 80 -4.89 -25.71 39.75
N SER A 81 -3.77 -25.08 39.38
CA SER A 81 -2.51 -25.25 40.11
C SER A 81 -2.57 -24.69 41.53
N ILE A 82 -3.21 -23.53 41.74
CA ILE A 82 -3.40 -22.96 43.08
C ILE A 82 -4.30 -23.88 43.92
N LEU A 83 -5.44 -24.30 43.37
CA LEU A 83 -6.37 -25.18 44.07
C LEU A 83 -5.71 -26.52 44.41
N ARG A 84 -4.95 -27.11 43.48
CA ARG A 84 -4.19 -28.35 43.70
C ARG A 84 -3.15 -28.20 44.80
N LYS A 85 -2.38 -27.10 44.82
CA LYS A 85 -1.41 -26.82 45.91
C LYS A 85 -2.08 -26.78 47.29
N ILE A 86 -3.29 -26.22 47.37
CA ILE A 86 -4.06 -26.17 48.61
C ILE A 86 -4.57 -27.56 49.00
N VAL A 87 -5.13 -28.32 48.05
CA VAL A 87 -5.69 -29.67 48.28
C VAL A 87 -4.59 -30.68 48.64
N ASP A 88 -3.43 -30.61 47.99
CA ASP A 88 -2.30 -31.51 48.22
C ASP A 88 -1.52 -31.17 49.51
N ASN A 89 -1.83 -30.03 50.14
CA ASN A 89 -1.29 -29.60 51.43
C ASN A 89 0.24 -29.64 51.51
N LEU A 90 0.92 -29.18 50.45
CA LEU A 90 2.38 -29.28 50.29
C LEU A 90 3.20 -28.53 51.36
N ARG A 91 2.65 -27.48 51.97
CA ARG A 91 3.29 -26.60 52.97
C ARG A 91 2.41 -26.34 54.20
N GLY A 92 1.41 -27.18 54.47
CA GLY A 92 0.50 -26.97 55.60
C GLY A 92 -0.67 -26.02 55.29
N GLU A 93 -1.06 -25.90 54.02
CA GLU A 93 -2.17 -25.08 53.53
C GLU A 93 -3.51 -25.38 54.23
N ASP A 94 -3.76 -26.61 54.68
CA ASP A 94 -5.00 -26.99 55.39
C ASP A 94 -5.20 -26.22 56.70
N SER A 95 -4.10 -25.80 57.34
CA SER A 95 -4.14 -25.03 58.59
C SER A 95 -4.40 -23.53 58.38
N LYS A 96 -4.41 -23.08 57.12
CA LYS A 96 -4.52 -21.68 56.73
C LYS A 96 -5.83 -21.40 56.02
N ARG A 97 -6.28 -20.15 56.07
CA ARG A 97 -7.46 -19.67 55.34
C ARG A 97 -7.02 -19.15 53.98
N HIS A 98 -7.64 -19.62 52.90
CA HIS A 98 -7.28 -19.23 51.54
C HIS A 98 -8.43 -18.53 50.85
N TRP A 99 -8.18 -17.33 50.33
CA TRP A 99 -9.13 -16.61 49.49
C TRP A 99 -8.59 -16.48 48.08
N ILE A 100 -9.34 -16.98 47.10
CA ILE A 100 -9.05 -16.80 45.68
C ILE A 100 -9.94 -15.68 45.17
N ILE A 101 -9.33 -14.56 44.80
CA ILE A 101 -10.04 -13.33 44.44
C ILE A 101 -9.87 -13.10 42.94
N PHE A 102 -10.97 -13.19 42.21
CA PHE A 102 -11.04 -12.81 40.82
C PHE A 102 -11.28 -11.30 40.72
N ASP A 103 -10.20 -10.56 40.53
CA ASP A 103 -10.21 -9.11 40.39
C ASP A 103 -10.18 -8.73 38.91
N GLY A 104 -11.33 -8.73 38.24
CA GLY A 104 -11.46 -8.42 36.81
C GLY A 104 -12.88 -8.63 36.31
N ASP A 105 -13.15 -8.31 35.06
CA ASP A 105 -14.51 -8.39 34.52
C ASP A 105 -15.03 -9.82 34.45
N VAL A 106 -16.32 -9.98 34.74
CA VAL A 106 -17.02 -11.27 34.70
C VAL A 106 -17.75 -11.42 33.37
N ASP A 107 -17.42 -12.49 32.65
CA ASP A 107 -18.09 -12.89 31.43
C ASP A 107 -18.47 -14.39 31.46
N PRO A 108 -19.33 -14.85 30.53
CA PRO A 108 -19.75 -16.24 30.48
C PRO A 108 -18.64 -17.21 30.07
N GLU A 109 -17.61 -16.75 29.36
CA GLU A 109 -16.61 -17.61 28.70
C GLU A 109 -15.73 -18.33 29.72
N TRP A 110 -15.25 -17.60 30.73
CA TRP A 110 -14.42 -18.17 31.79
C TRP A 110 -15.22 -18.58 33.03
N VAL A 111 -16.31 -17.89 33.38
CA VAL A 111 -17.02 -18.19 34.65
C VAL A 111 -17.87 -19.45 34.59
N GLU A 112 -18.33 -19.88 33.41
CA GLU A 112 -19.16 -21.08 33.31
C GLU A 112 -18.49 -22.35 33.88
N ASN A 113 -17.17 -22.47 33.73
CA ASN A 113 -16.38 -23.57 34.29
C ASN A 113 -16.40 -23.60 35.84
N LEU A 114 -16.72 -22.48 36.49
CA LEU A 114 -16.82 -22.39 37.95
C LEU A 114 -18.21 -22.71 38.48
N ASN A 115 -19.22 -22.85 37.63
CA ASN A 115 -20.60 -23.05 38.08
C ASN A 115 -20.78 -24.30 38.95
N SER A 116 -20.04 -25.39 38.67
CA SER A 116 -20.05 -26.62 39.50
C SER A 116 -19.21 -26.52 40.78
N VAL A 117 -18.35 -25.51 40.87
CA VAL A 117 -17.57 -25.21 42.08
C VAL A 117 -18.36 -24.28 42.99
N LEU A 118 -19.10 -23.34 42.40
CA LEU A 118 -19.88 -22.32 43.11
C LEU A 118 -21.22 -22.84 43.63
N ASP A 119 -21.72 -23.96 43.11
CA ASP A 119 -22.90 -24.64 43.64
C ASP A 119 -22.57 -25.54 44.86
N ASP A 120 -23.58 -26.27 45.33
CA ASP A 120 -23.45 -27.17 46.48
C ASP A 120 -22.52 -28.36 46.23
N ASN A 121 -22.20 -28.69 44.96
CA ASN A 121 -21.32 -29.80 44.63
C ASN A 121 -19.87 -29.52 45.02
N LYS A 122 -19.45 -28.24 45.05
CA LYS A 122 -18.10 -27.80 45.43
C LYS A 122 -16.99 -28.56 44.68
N LEU A 123 -17.23 -28.86 43.40
CA LEU A 123 -16.39 -29.76 42.60
C LEU A 123 -16.04 -29.12 41.25
N LEU A 124 -14.75 -28.99 40.97
CA LEU A 124 -14.26 -28.61 39.64
C LEU A 124 -13.99 -29.87 38.82
N THR A 125 -14.70 -30.05 37.71
CA THR A 125 -14.45 -31.14 36.77
C THR A 125 -13.63 -30.63 35.59
N LEU A 126 -12.47 -31.22 35.37
CA LEU A 126 -11.54 -30.84 34.30
C LEU A 126 -11.79 -31.68 33.03
N PRO A 127 -11.42 -31.19 31.84
CA PRO A 127 -11.57 -31.91 30.57
C PRO A 127 -10.89 -33.30 30.51
N ASN A 128 -9.84 -33.50 31.31
CA ASN A 128 -9.16 -34.79 31.47
C ASN A 128 -9.95 -35.80 32.33
N GLY A 129 -11.12 -35.42 32.86
CA GLY A 129 -11.96 -36.23 33.74
C GLY A 129 -11.59 -36.15 35.22
N GLU A 130 -10.53 -35.42 35.57
CA GLU A 130 -10.12 -35.20 36.95
C GLU A 130 -11.13 -34.30 37.68
N ARG A 131 -11.34 -34.59 38.96
CA ARG A 131 -12.33 -33.93 39.81
C ARG A 131 -11.64 -33.37 41.05
N LEU A 132 -11.53 -32.05 41.13
CA LEU A 132 -10.92 -31.34 42.25
C LEU A 132 -12.01 -30.82 43.19
N ASN A 133 -12.02 -31.27 44.44
CA ASN A 133 -12.92 -30.75 45.48
C ASN A 133 -12.42 -29.39 45.98
N LEU A 134 -13.33 -28.49 46.32
CA LEU A 134 -13.02 -27.24 47.00
C LEU A 134 -12.99 -27.46 48.53
N PRO A 135 -11.82 -27.32 49.19
CA PRO A 135 -11.71 -27.49 50.63
C PRO A 135 -12.50 -26.44 51.43
N PRO A 136 -12.95 -26.74 52.66
CA PRO A 136 -13.78 -25.83 53.46
C PRO A 136 -13.04 -24.58 53.96
N ASN A 137 -11.70 -24.58 53.95
CA ASN A 137 -10.85 -23.43 54.28
C ASN A 137 -10.62 -22.48 53.09
N VAL A 138 -11.12 -22.82 51.89
CA VAL A 138 -11.03 -21.98 50.69
C VAL A 138 -12.33 -21.19 50.46
N ARG A 139 -12.21 -19.92 50.07
CA ARG A 139 -13.31 -19.09 49.59
C ARG A 139 -12.97 -18.48 48.23
N ILE A 140 -13.97 -18.36 47.37
CA ILE A 140 -13.84 -17.71 46.07
C ILE A 140 -14.57 -16.37 46.14
N MET A 141 -13.89 -15.29 45.77
CA MET A 141 -14.45 -13.95 45.73
C MET A 141 -14.29 -13.35 44.34
N PHE A 142 -15.24 -12.51 43.94
CA PHE A 142 -15.16 -11.74 42.71
C PHE A 142 -15.21 -10.26 43.07
N GLU A 143 -14.24 -9.49 42.57
CA GLU A 143 -14.20 -8.03 42.69
C GLU A 143 -14.43 -7.42 41.31
N VAL A 144 -15.67 -6.96 41.08
CA VAL A 144 -16.11 -6.49 39.77
C VAL A 144 -16.73 -5.11 39.83
N GLU A 145 -16.66 -4.38 38.73
CA GLU A 145 -17.32 -3.08 38.59
C GLU A 145 -18.79 -3.24 38.21
N THR A 146 -19.06 -4.02 37.16
CA THR A 146 -20.42 -4.32 36.70
C THR A 146 -20.61 -5.80 36.41
N LEU A 147 -21.87 -6.23 36.37
CA LEU A 147 -22.28 -7.59 35.99
C LEU A 147 -23.08 -7.61 34.69
N LYS A 148 -22.92 -6.58 33.83
CA LYS A 148 -23.71 -6.40 32.60
C LYS A 148 -23.64 -7.60 31.66
N TYR A 149 -22.48 -8.28 31.62
CA TYR A 149 -22.21 -9.42 30.75
C TYR A 149 -22.26 -10.77 31.48
N ALA A 150 -22.58 -10.79 32.78
CA ALA A 150 -22.68 -12.01 33.56
C ALA A 150 -23.99 -12.76 33.28
N THR A 151 -23.95 -14.10 33.30
CA THR A 151 -25.19 -14.90 33.18
C THR A 151 -25.93 -14.97 34.52
N LEU A 152 -27.27 -15.05 34.47
CA LEU A 152 -28.09 -15.22 35.68
C LEU A 152 -27.74 -16.49 36.46
N ALA A 153 -27.34 -17.56 35.75
CA ALA A 153 -26.92 -18.83 36.36
C ALA A 153 -25.65 -18.70 37.19
N THR A 154 -24.74 -17.81 36.79
CA THR A 154 -23.53 -17.50 37.55
C THR A 154 -23.85 -16.67 38.79
N VAL A 155 -24.67 -15.62 38.62
CA VAL A 155 -25.02 -14.69 39.70
C VAL A 155 -25.83 -15.38 40.80
N SER A 156 -26.75 -16.30 40.44
CA SER A 156 -27.62 -16.98 41.43
C SER A 156 -26.89 -17.89 42.42
N ARG A 157 -25.64 -18.29 42.12
CA ARG A 157 -24.83 -19.20 42.95
C ARG A 157 -23.92 -18.47 43.93
N CYS A 158 -23.76 -17.16 43.79
CA CYS A 158 -22.86 -16.36 44.61
C CYS A 158 -23.62 -15.47 45.59
N GLY A 159 -23.05 -15.25 46.77
CA GLY A 159 -23.53 -14.21 47.69
C GLY A 159 -23.21 -12.81 47.14
N MET A 160 -24.19 -11.91 47.11
CA MET A 160 -24.02 -10.58 46.52
C MET A 160 -23.77 -9.50 47.57
N VAL A 161 -22.70 -8.72 47.40
CA VAL A 161 -22.41 -7.53 48.21
C VAL A 161 -22.28 -6.32 47.30
N TRP A 162 -23.31 -5.47 47.30
CA TRP A 162 -23.30 -4.21 46.57
C TRP A 162 -22.58 -3.11 47.37
N PHE A 163 -21.59 -2.46 46.76
CA PHE A 163 -20.91 -1.26 47.24
C PHE A 163 -21.39 -0.06 46.43
N SER A 164 -22.20 0.81 47.06
CA SER A 164 -22.65 2.06 46.45
C SER A 164 -21.55 3.11 46.48
N ASP A 165 -21.63 4.09 45.58
CA ASP A 165 -20.66 5.20 45.51
C ASP A 165 -20.60 6.00 46.81
N ASP A 166 -21.74 6.18 47.50
CA ASP A 166 -21.82 6.85 48.80
C ASP A 166 -21.16 6.08 49.97
N THR A 167 -20.63 4.88 49.73
CA THR A 167 -19.99 4.08 50.79
C THR A 167 -18.71 4.74 51.29
N VAL A 168 -17.96 5.38 50.39
CA VAL A 168 -16.72 6.12 50.66
C VAL A 168 -16.91 7.54 50.17
N THR A 169 -17.06 8.49 51.10
CA THR A 169 -17.22 9.90 50.77
C THR A 169 -15.89 10.55 50.38
N THR A 170 -15.95 11.67 49.65
CA THR A 170 -14.77 12.46 49.27
C THR A 170 -13.94 12.90 50.48
N GLU A 171 -14.58 13.27 51.58
CA GLU A 171 -13.91 13.61 52.85
C GLU A 171 -13.09 12.43 53.42
N LEU A 172 -13.59 11.19 53.30
CA LEU A 172 -12.86 9.99 53.71
C LEU A 172 -11.64 9.74 52.81
N MET A 173 -11.76 10.02 51.51
CA MET A 173 -10.62 9.91 50.58
C MET A 173 -9.54 10.95 50.88
N ILE A 174 -9.94 12.20 51.12
CA ILE A 174 -9.05 13.31 51.49
C ILE A 174 -8.30 12.99 52.78
N SER A 175 -9.01 12.58 53.83
CA SER A 175 -8.39 12.22 55.11
C SER A 175 -7.44 11.03 54.99
N ASN A 176 -7.76 10.03 54.16
CA ASN A 176 -6.85 8.92 53.87
C ASN A 176 -5.56 9.41 53.18
N HIS A 177 -5.66 10.25 52.15
CA HIS A 177 -4.47 10.77 51.47
C HIS A 177 -3.61 11.69 52.35
N LEU A 178 -4.22 12.45 53.26
CA LEU A 178 -3.49 13.23 54.27
C LEU A 178 -2.78 12.32 55.27
N ALA A 179 -3.42 11.22 55.68
CA ALA A 179 -2.77 10.21 56.53
C ALA A 179 -1.59 9.53 55.80
N GLU A 180 -1.76 9.19 54.51
CA GLU A 180 -0.70 8.67 53.66
C GLU A 180 0.48 9.65 53.56
N LEU A 181 0.20 10.95 53.36
CA LEU A 181 1.22 12.01 53.29
C LEU A 181 2.08 12.09 54.57
N ARG A 182 1.47 11.89 55.74
CA ARG A 182 2.17 11.88 57.05
C ARG A 182 3.07 10.66 57.23
N SER A 183 2.69 9.53 56.62
CA SER A 183 3.40 8.24 56.76
C SER A 183 4.34 7.91 55.59
N ALA A 184 4.33 8.70 54.53
CA ALA A 184 5.08 8.41 53.31
C ALA A 184 6.59 8.47 53.57
N SER A 185 7.33 7.43 53.20
CA SER A 185 8.79 7.49 53.17
C SER A 185 9.25 8.12 51.85
N PHE A 186 10.05 9.18 51.94
CA PHE A 186 10.71 9.81 50.78
C PHE A 186 12.12 9.24 50.61
N ASP A 187 12.20 7.91 50.46
CA ASP A 187 13.46 7.15 50.47
C ASP A 187 14.37 7.45 49.25
N ASP A 188 13.83 8.07 48.18
CA ASP A 188 14.57 8.45 46.97
C ASP A 188 15.39 9.75 47.11
N LEU A 189 15.47 10.34 48.30
CA LEU A 189 16.13 11.63 48.52
C LEU A 189 17.66 11.55 48.63
N ASP A 190 18.27 10.36 48.58
CA ASP A 190 19.68 10.09 48.25
C ASP A 190 19.95 8.57 48.43
N GLU A 191 20.20 7.81 47.37
CA GLU A 191 20.70 6.41 47.51
C GLU A 191 22.11 6.35 48.13
N ASP A 192 22.84 7.48 48.17
CA ASP A 192 24.23 7.57 48.65
C ASP A 192 24.39 8.21 50.05
N SER A 193 23.34 8.81 50.63
CA SER A 193 23.41 9.43 51.96
C SER A 193 22.51 8.69 52.95
N ILE A 194 23.13 8.02 53.93
CA ILE A 194 22.41 7.49 55.09
C ILE A 194 21.81 8.71 55.80
N LEU A 195 20.52 8.97 55.60
CA LEU A 195 19.78 9.99 56.32
C LEU A 195 20.06 9.80 57.82
N THR A 196 20.76 10.76 58.42
CA THR A 196 20.99 10.76 59.87
C THR A 196 19.64 10.78 60.58
N SER A 197 19.54 10.19 61.78
CA SER A 197 18.27 10.14 62.54
C SER A 197 17.65 11.52 62.79
N GLN A 198 18.46 12.59 62.77
CA GLN A 198 18.01 13.97 62.87
C GLN A 198 17.36 14.49 61.56
N ALA A 199 17.89 14.11 60.40
CA ALA A 199 17.32 14.49 59.10
C ALA A 199 15.95 13.82 58.88
N ALA A 200 15.81 12.54 59.24
CA ALA A 200 14.53 11.82 59.16
C ALA A 200 13.43 12.48 60.02
N ALA A 201 13.76 12.90 61.25
CA ALA A 201 12.81 13.59 62.13
C ALA A 201 12.41 14.98 61.61
N ALA A 202 13.34 15.70 60.96
CA ALA A 202 13.06 16.99 60.34
C ALA A 202 12.12 16.85 59.12
N VAL A 203 12.33 15.82 58.29
CA VAL A 203 11.43 15.49 57.17
C VAL A 203 10.03 15.17 57.67
N GLU A 204 9.91 14.32 58.70
CA GLU A 204 8.62 13.95 59.29
C GLU A 204 7.89 15.15 59.91
N ALA A 205 8.63 16.09 60.52
CA ALA A 205 8.05 17.33 61.04
C ALA A 205 7.45 18.20 59.93
N VAL A 206 8.17 18.37 58.81
CA VAL A 206 7.67 19.13 57.65
C VAL A 206 6.44 18.46 57.03
N GLN A 207 6.44 17.12 56.90
CA GLN A 207 5.28 16.37 56.39
C GLN A 207 4.03 16.59 57.24
N ASN A 208 4.17 16.52 58.56
CA ASN A 208 3.05 16.74 59.48
C ASN A 208 2.52 18.18 59.39
N GLN A 209 3.42 19.17 59.34
CA GLN A 209 3.05 20.59 59.18
C GLN A 209 2.27 20.83 57.87
N VAL A 210 2.77 20.29 56.75
CA VAL A 210 2.09 20.41 55.45
C VAL A 210 0.73 19.70 55.46
N ALA A 211 0.65 18.52 56.08
CA ALA A 211 -0.61 17.77 56.19
C ALA A 211 -1.66 18.52 57.02
N ASP A 212 -1.25 19.14 58.14
CA ASP A 212 -2.14 19.94 59.00
C ASP A 212 -2.65 21.19 58.26
N LEU A 213 -1.78 21.89 57.55
CA LEU A 213 -2.16 23.03 56.73
C LEU A 213 -3.16 22.66 55.62
N LEU A 214 -2.88 21.56 54.90
CA LEU A 214 -3.79 21.08 53.85
C LEU A 214 -5.12 20.63 54.43
N GLN A 215 -5.13 20.00 55.60
CA GLN A 215 -6.35 19.61 56.30
C GLN A 215 -7.22 20.82 56.63
N GLU A 216 -6.63 21.90 57.15
CA GLU A 216 -7.35 23.14 57.46
C GLU A 216 -7.90 23.80 56.19
N ARG A 217 -7.06 23.95 55.16
CA ARG A 217 -7.43 24.64 53.92
C ARG A 217 -8.47 23.87 53.10
N LEU A 218 -8.36 22.55 53.00
CA LEU A 218 -9.33 21.72 52.29
C LEU A 218 -10.68 21.63 53.02
N ALA A 219 -10.67 21.66 54.36
CA ALA A 219 -11.90 21.66 55.17
C ALA A 219 -12.58 23.04 55.21
N SER A 220 -11.82 24.14 55.05
CA SER A 220 -12.38 25.49 55.05
C SER A 220 -13.39 25.68 53.90
N ASN A 221 -14.61 26.14 54.24
CA ASN A 221 -15.71 26.45 53.32
C ASN A 221 -16.10 25.35 52.32
N ASN A 222 -15.79 24.08 52.57
CA ASN A 222 -15.97 22.99 51.61
C ASN A 222 -15.32 23.28 50.24
N PHE A 223 -14.19 23.99 50.24
CA PHE A 223 -13.50 24.48 49.04
C PHE A 223 -13.26 23.38 47.99
N CYS A 224 -12.72 22.24 48.42
CA CYS A 224 -12.44 21.11 47.52
C CYS A 224 -13.71 20.46 46.95
N ALA A 225 -14.78 20.35 47.75
CA ALA A 225 -16.02 19.72 47.32
C ALA A 225 -16.80 20.60 46.33
N GLN A 226 -16.80 21.92 46.53
CA GLN A 226 -17.37 22.87 45.58
C GLN A 226 -16.62 22.86 44.25
N ALA A 227 -15.28 22.91 44.30
CA ALA A 227 -14.43 22.82 43.11
C ALA A 227 -14.67 21.50 42.34
N LEU A 228 -14.83 20.39 43.04
CA LEU A 228 -15.04 19.07 42.44
C LEU A 228 -16.44 18.91 41.81
N THR A 229 -17.46 19.52 42.43
CA THR A 229 -18.82 19.55 41.88
C THR A 229 -18.88 20.38 40.59
N GLU A 230 -18.22 21.54 40.59
CA GLU A 230 -18.15 22.42 39.41
C GLU A 230 -17.32 21.78 38.29
N ALA A 231 -16.20 21.13 38.63
CA ALA A 231 -15.35 20.44 37.66
C ALA A 231 -16.14 19.44 36.80
N LYS A 232 -17.05 18.67 37.40
CA LYS A 232 -17.87 17.65 36.72
C LYS A 232 -18.70 18.20 35.54
N GLY A 233 -18.98 19.51 35.51
CA GLY A 233 -19.75 20.17 34.45
C GLY A 233 -18.97 20.49 33.18
N TYR A 234 -17.64 20.35 33.17
CA TYR A 234 -16.78 20.72 32.03
C TYR A 234 -16.59 19.58 31.03
N ASN A 235 -16.05 19.91 29.85
CA ASN A 235 -15.84 18.96 28.76
C ASN A 235 -14.55 18.17 28.94
N HIS A 236 -14.59 17.16 29.81
CA HIS A 236 -13.48 16.21 29.96
C HIS A 236 -13.37 15.31 28.71
N ILE A 237 -12.14 15.14 28.20
CA ILE A 237 -11.84 14.20 27.09
C ILE A 237 -12.09 12.73 27.45
N MET A 238 -12.06 12.38 28.74
CA MET A 238 -12.32 11.04 29.26
C MET A 238 -13.30 11.15 30.42
N GLU A 239 -14.00 10.06 30.74
CA GLU A 239 -14.99 10.04 31.81
C GLU A 239 -14.40 10.53 33.14
N PHE A 240 -15.02 11.55 33.71
CA PHE A 240 -14.59 12.18 34.95
C PHE A 240 -14.95 11.29 36.15
N THR A 241 -13.97 11.03 37.00
CA THR A 241 -14.17 10.33 38.27
C THR A 241 -13.51 11.10 39.41
N GLU A 242 -14.22 11.22 40.52
CA GLU A 242 -13.77 11.97 41.70
C GLU A 242 -12.47 11.39 42.27
N ILE A 243 -12.34 10.06 42.27
CA ILE A 243 -11.14 9.37 42.74
C ILE A 243 -9.90 9.69 41.90
N ARG A 244 -10.03 9.76 40.57
CA ARG A 244 -8.92 10.12 39.68
C ARG A 244 -8.47 11.55 39.94
N ALA A 245 -9.44 12.47 40.04
CA ALA A 245 -9.18 13.88 40.29
C ALA A 245 -8.46 14.08 41.64
N LEU A 246 -8.94 13.44 42.71
CA LEU A 246 -8.30 13.49 44.03
C LEU A 246 -6.92 12.82 44.05
N THR A 247 -6.78 11.64 43.43
CA THR A 247 -5.48 10.95 43.35
C THR A 247 -4.44 11.80 42.64
N THR A 248 -4.85 12.51 41.58
CA THR A 248 -4.01 13.44 40.82
C THR A 248 -3.66 14.68 41.66
N LEU A 249 -4.62 15.25 42.38
CA LEU A 249 -4.38 16.39 43.28
C LEU A 249 -3.33 16.05 44.34
N PHE A 250 -3.50 14.94 45.05
CA PHE A 250 -2.58 14.54 46.09
C PHE A 250 -1.20 14.13 45.57
N SER A 251 -1.11 13.71 44.30
CA SER A 251 0.17 13.51 43.62
C SER A 251 0.94 14.82 43.43
N LEU A 252 0.25 15.86 42.95
CA LEU A 252 0.86 17.20 42.80
C LEU A 252 1.24 17.81 44.16
N LEU A 253 0.39 17.63 45.18
CA LEU A 253 0.66 18.15 46.53
C LEU A 253 1.82 17.43 47.23
N ARG A 254 1.95 16.12 47.04
CA ARG A 254 3.11 15.36 47.52
C ARG A 254 4.40 15.81 46.85
N LYS A 255 4.40 16.13 45.55
CA LYS A 255 5.58 16.74 44.90
C LYS A 255 5.87 18.15 45.45
N ALA A 256 4.86 18.97 45.74
CA ALA A 256 5.06 20.26 46.39
C ALA A 256 5.71 20.09 47.78
N CYS A 257 5.25 19.12 48.57
CA CYS A 257 5.86 18.75 49.86
C CYS A 257 7.31 18.25 49.68
N ARG A 258 7.56 17.38 48.69
CA ARG A 258 8.91 16.91 48.36
C ARG A 258 9.84 18.06 47.96
N SER A 259 9.35 19.06 47.25
CA SER A 259 10.16 20.23 46.85
C SER A 259 10.56 21.11 48.04
N ILE A 260 9.68 21.24 49.05
CA ILE A 260 10.00 21.91 50.33
C ILE A 260 11.08 21.10 51.08
N ILE A 261 10.93 19.78 51.13
CA ILE A 261 11.88 18.88 51.78
C ILE A 261 13.25 18.97 51.09
N GLU A 262 13.29 18.83 49.75
CA GLU A 262 14.50 18.95 48.92
C GLU A 262 15.19 20.30 49.15
N TYR A 263 14.44 21.39 49.20
CA TYR A 263 14.98 22.72 49.47
C TYR A 263 15.63 22.81 50.86
N ASN A 264 14.94 22.34 51.90
CA ASN A 264 15.44 22.37 53.28
C ASN A 264 16.68 21.48 53.47
N VAL A 265 16.75 20.34 52.77
CA VAL A 265 17.92 19.46 52.78
C VAL A 265 19.11 20.11 52.07
N GLN A 266 18.88 20.81 50.96
CA GLN A 266 19.94 21.55 50.24
C GLN A 266 20.42 22.80 50.99
N HIS A 267 19.55 23.41 51.82
CA HIS A 267 19.83 24.65 52.56
C HIS A 267 19.64 24.45 54.07
N PRO A 268 20.47 23.62 54.74
CA PRO A 268 20.31 23.32 56.16
C PRO A 268 20.50 24.55 57.07
N ASP A 269 21.28 25.54 56.62
CA ASP A 269 21.54 26.78 57.36
C ASP A 269 20.38 27.79 57.25
N PHE A 270 19.57 27.69 56.18
CA PHE A 270 18.45 28.59 55.88
C PHE A 270 17.21 27.79 55.43
N PRO A 271 16.62 26.98 56.33
CA PRO A 271 15.39 26.27 56.03
C PRO A 271 14.23 27.26 55.83
N LEU A 272 13.22 26.84 55.09
CA LEU A 272 12.02 27.64 54.85
C LEU A 272 11.28 27.94 56.16
N GLU A 273 10.88 29.19 56.32
CA GLU A 273 10.05 29.61 57.45
C GLU A 273 8.61 29.12 57.28
N LEU A 274 7.87 29.01 58.38
CA LEU A 274 6.51 28.47 58.38
C LEU A 274 5.55 29.32 57.52
N GLU A 275 5.73 30.63 57.50
CA GLU A 275 4.96 31.56 56.65
C GLU A 275 5.25 31.34 55.15
N GLN A 276 6.51 31.03 54.79
CA GLN A 276 6.90 30.72 53.42
C GLN A 276 6.30 29.39 52.95
N ILE A 277 6.35 28.36 53.82
CA ILE A 277 5.74 27.05 53.58
C ILE A 277 4.22 27.20 53.40
N GLU A 278 3.57 27.96 54.27
CA GLU A 278 2.13 28.21 54.20
C GLU A 278 1.74 28.92 52.90
N SER A 279 2.46 29.98 52.53
CA SER A 279 2.21 30.74 51.30
C SER A 279 2.43 29.88 50.05
N PHE A 280 3.53 29.10 50.02
CA PHE A 280 3.86 28.21 48.91
C PHE A 280 2.80 27.12 48.72
N MET A 281 2.49 26.38 49.79
CA MET A 281 1.53 25.28 49.73
C MET A 281 0.13 25.76 49.39
N SER A 282 -0.30 26.91 49.91
CA SER A 282 -1.62 27.48 49.61
C SER A 282 -1.75 27.84 48.13
N LYS A 283 -0.73 28.46 47.54
CA LYS A 283 -0.74 28.81 46.11
C LYS A 283 -0.60 27.58 45.20
N LYS A 284 0.26 26.62 45.57
CA LYS A 284 0.39 25.33 44.85
C LYS A 284 -0.88 24.48 44.96
N LEU A 285 -1.67 24.60 46.04
CA LEU A 285 -2.98 23.94 46.15
C LEU A 285 -3.95 24.44 45.10
N VAL A 286 -4.01 25.76 44.85
CA VAL A 286 -4.87 26.35 43.81
C VAL A 286 -4.48 25.83 42.42
N LEU A 287 -3.18 25.87 42.09
CA LEU A 287 -2.68 25.31 40.83
C LEU A 287 -2.93 23.80 40.73
N GLY A 288 -2.72 23.07 41.82
CA GLY A 288 -2.97 21.64 41.92
C GLY A 288 -4.43 21.30 41.64
N LEU A 289 -5.39 22.08 42.13
CA LEU A 289 -6.83 21.89 41.83
C LEU A 289 -7.13 22.07 40.34
N ILE A 290 -6.58 23.10 39.70
CA ILE A 290 -6.80 23.35 38.27
C ILE A 290 -6.25 22.19 37.44
N TRP A 291 -5.00 21.78 37.69
CA TRP A 291 -4.36 20.68 36.94
C TRP A 291 -4.96 19.31 37.23
N SER A 292 -5.45 19.07 38.44
CA SER A 292 -5.99 17.75 38.81
C SER A 292 -7.43 17.55 38.40
N PHE A 293 -8.25 18.61 38.42
CA PHE A 293 -9.68 18.50 38.18
C PHE A 293 -10.03 18.72 36.71
N VAL A 294 -9.42 19.70 36.05
CA VAL A 294 -9.69 20.05 34.64
C VAL A 294 -8.45 19.96 33.74
N GLY A 295 -7.38 19.30 34.20
CA GLY A 295 -6.17 19.09 33.40
C GLY A 295 -6.41 18.28 32.12
N ASP A 296 -7.51 17.52 32.06
CA ASP A 296 -7.96 16.77 30.91
C ASP A 296 -8.98 17.53 30.04
N CYS A 297 -9.36 18.76 30.39
CA CYS A 297 -10.22 19.62 29.57
C CYS A 297 -9.41 20.47 28.56
N PRO A 298 -10.06 21.03 27.53
CA PRO A 298 -9.47 22.03 26.63
C PRO A 298 -8.97 23.28 27.38
N LEU A 299 -8.08 24.04 26.75
CA LEU A 299 -7.47 25.24 27.35
C LEU A 299 -8.52 26.30 27.78
N THR A 300 -9.60 26.43 27.00
CA THR A 300 -10.71 27.35 27.30
C THR A 300 -11.38 27.02 28.63
N ASP A 301 -11.64 25.74 28.85
CA ASP A 301 -12.37 25.23 30.01
C ASP A 301 -11.47 25.28 31.26
N ARG A 302 -10.16 25.06 31.09
CA ARG A 302 -9.17 25.26 32.17
C ARG A 302 -9.12 26.71 32.63
N LYS A 303 -9.22 27.67 31.69
CA LYS A 303 -9.22 29.09 32.02
C LYS A 303 -10.46 29.47 32.83
N THR A 304 -11.65 29.07 32.38
CA THR A 304 -12.90 29.35 33.09
C THR A 304 -12.95 28.72 34.47
N PHE A 305 -12.45 27.49 34.63
CA PHE A 305 -12.35 26.85 35.93
C PHE A 305 -11.30 27.52 36.82
N GLY A 306 -10.17 27.95 36.25
CA GLY A 306 -9.15 28.71 36.97
C GLY A 306 -9.70 30.02 37.56
N ASP A 307 -10.51 30.75 36.78
CA ASP A 307 -11.20 31.97 37.22
C ASP A 307 -12.20 31.68 38.37
N PHE A 308 -12.90 30.54 38.29
CA PHE A 308 -13.79 30.07 39.36
C PHE A 308 -13.04 29.74 40.64
N VAL A 309 -11.95 28.95 40.57
CA VAL A 309 -11.14 28.61 41.74
C VAL A 309 -10.52 29.87 42.36
N ALA A 310 -10.08 30.84 41.53
CA ALA A 310 -9.58 32.11 41.99
C ALA A 310 -10.64 32.92 42.77
N SER A 311 -11.91 32.86 42.36
CA SER A 311 -13.02 33.52 43.08
C SER A 311 -13.31 32.92 44.46
N LEU A 312 -12.97 31.65 44.65
CA LEU A 312 -13.16 30.91 45.91
C LEU A 312 -11.94 31.00 46.84
N ALA A 313 -10.74 31.19 46.27
CA ALA A 313 -9.50 31.24 47.02
C ALA A 313 -9.36 32.56 47.81
N SER A 314 -9.01 32.48 49.09
CA SER A 314 -8.73 33.65 49.95
C SER A 314 -7.26 34.06 49.95
N ILE A 315 -6.53 33.79 48.86
CA ILE A 315 -5.07 33.92 48.74
C ILE A 315 -4.74 35.07 47.78
N ASP A 316 -3.58 35.71 47.95
CA ASP A 316 -3.07 36.70 47.00
C ASP A 316 -2.93 36.10 45.60
N LEU A 317 -3.72 36.62 44.64
CA LEU A 317 -3.76 36.19 43.24
C LEU A 317 -2.71 36.95 42.41
N PRO A 318 -2.22 36.37 41.29
CA PRO A 318 -1.35 37.08 40.37
C PRO A 318 -2.07 38.27 39.71
N PRO A 319 -1.35 39.33 39.30
CA PRO A 319 -1.93 40.39 38.49
C PRO A 319 -2.28 39.85 37.10
N LEU A 320 -3.55 39.46 36.91
CA LEU A 320 -4.07 39.01 35.63
C LEU A 320 -4.16 40.22 34.67
N VAL A 321 -3.10 40.46 33.89
CA VAL A 321 -3.11 41.43 32.79
C VAL A 321 -4.06 40.92 31.69
N ASP A 322 -4.78 41.84 31.02
CA ASP A 322 -5.82 41.53 30.03
C ASP A 322 -5.46 40.32 29.13
N GLN A 323 -6.28 39.26 29.21
CA GLN A 323 -6.17 37.94 28.56
C GLN A 323 -5.35 36.83 29.28
N GLY A 324 -4.57 37.12 30.31
CA GLY A 324 -3.82 36.10 31.07
C GLY A 324 -4.70 35.12 31.84
N SER A 325 -4.23 33.89 32.07
CA SER A 325 -4.89 32.86 32.87
C SER A 325 -4.04 32.47 34.09
N MET A 326 -4.67 31.94 35.14
CA MET A 326 -3.97 31.43 36.33
C MET A 326 -2.93 30.34 36.00
N ILE A 327 -3.19 29.57 34.94
CA ILE A 327 -2.28 28.51 34.44
C ILE A 327 -1.01 29.06 33.80
N ASP A 328 -0.95 30.37 33.50
CA ASP A 328 0.21 31.02 32.89
C ASP A 328 1.26 31.45 33.94
N TYR A 329 0.99 31.22 35.22
CA TYR A 329 1.87 31.48 36.34
C TYR A 329 2.27 30.21 37.08
N ASP A 330 3.46 30.23 37.67
CA ASP A 330 3.92 29.25 38.64
C ASP A 330 4.35 29.94 39.95
N VAL A 331 4.64 29.13 40.98
CA VAL A 331 5.11 29.58 42.28
C VAL A 331 6.47 28.96 42.56
N VAL A 332 7.47 29.80 42.81
CA VAL A 332 8.86 29.38 43.00
C VAL A 332 9.31 29.62 44.44
N LEU A 333 10.10 28.68 45.00
CA LEU A 333 10.77 28.83 46.30
C LEU A 333 12.07 29.65 46.13
N PRO A 334 12.48 30.47 47.11
CA PRO A 334 11.94 30.60 48.47
C PRO A 334 10.90 31.73 48.66
N GLU A 335 10.79 32.65 47.71
CA GLU A 335 9.99 33.88 47.86
C GLU A 335 8.47 33.62 47.78
N SER A 336 8.06 32.45 47.31
CA SER A 336 6.65 32.04 47.18
C SER A 336 5.80 33.02 46.35
N GLN A 337 6.42 33.69 45.37
CA GLN A 337 5.75 34.67 44.50
C GLN A 337 5.25 34.03 43.20
N TRP A 338 4.24 34.65 42.60
CA TRP A 338 3.74 34.28 41.27
C TRP A 338 4.72 34.73 40.19
N VAL A 339 5.24 33.79 39.42
CA VAL A 339 6.17 34.03 38.32
C VAL A 339 5.51 33.56 37.02
N PRO A 340 5.41 34.42 35.98
CA PRO A 340 4.84 33.99 34.70
C PRO A 340 5.76 32.96 34.02
N TRP A 341 5.18 31.92 33.44
CA TRP A 341 5.91 30.88 32.72
C TRP A 341 6.73 31.43 31.54
N SER A 342 6.30 32.54 30.93
CA SER A 342 7.04 33.23 29.87
C SER A 342 8.47 33.62 30.26
N ASN A 343 8.70 33.97 31.54
CA ASN A 343 10.03 34.30 32.05
C ASN A 343 10.94 33.07 32.18
N GLN A 344 10.36 31.87 32.26
CA GLN A 344 11.09 30.61 32.40
C GLN A 344 11.38 29.93 31.05
N VAL A 345 10.84 30.45 29.94
CA VAL A 345 11.08 29.89 28.60
C VAL A 345 12.48 30.31 28.11
N PRO A 346 13.42 29.38 27.91
CA PRO A 346 14.74 29.72 27.40
C PRO A 346 14.69 30.03 25.89
N SER A 347 15.39 31.08 25.47
CA SER A 347 15.58 31.38 24.05
C SER A 347 16.66 30.46 23.46
N ILE A 348 16.26 29.47 22.65
CA ILE A 348 17.19 28.55 21.98
C ILE A 348 17.43 29.00 20.55
N GLU A 349 18.70 29.14 20.16
CA GLU A 349 19.07 29.21 18.75
C GLU A 349 19.32 27.80 18.19
N VAL A 350 18.56 27.43 17.16
CA VAL A 350 18.73 26.14 16.50
C VAL A 350 19.87 26.23 15.48
N ASN A 351 20.78 25.25 15.51
CA ASN A 351 21.83 25.11 14.51
C ASN A 351 21.25 24.66 13.17
N THR A 352 21.84 25.10 12.06
CA THR A 352 21.33 24.78 10.71
C THR A 352 21.29 23.28 10.42
N HIS A 353 22.28 22.53 10.91
CA HIS A 353 22.39 21.08 10.69
C HIS A 353 21.41 20.26 11.55
N SER A 354 20.90 20.80 12.66
CA SER A 354 19.98 20.08 13.55
C SER A 354 18.52 20.13 13.09
N ILE A 355 18.18 20.88 12.04
CA ILE A 355 16.80 21.02 11.53
C ILE A 355 16.25 19.69 10.99
N THR A 356 17.13 18.84 10.46
CA THR A 356 16.75 17.51 9.94
C THR A 356 16.60 16.47 11.04
N GLN A 357 17.05 16.75 12.27
CA GLN A 357 16.92 15.85 13.41
C GLN A 357 15.46 15.82 13.90
N THR A 358 15.00 14.68 14.39
CA THR A 358 13.62 14.47 14.88
C THR A 358 13.46 14.85 16.35
N ASP A 359 14.58 15.09 17.01
CA ASP A 359 14.76 15.16 18.45
C ASP A 359 14.91 16.59 18.99
N VAL A 360 14.93 17.59 18.11
CA VAL A 360 14.98 19.01 18.48
C VAL A 360 13.60 19.48 18.93
N VAL A 361 13.49 19.85 20.20
CA VAL A 361 12.29 20.43 20.80
C VAL A 361 12.57 21.91 21.09
N ILE A 362 11.69 22.78 20.59
CA ILE A 362 11.77 24.21 20.89
C ILE A 362 10.89 24.47 22.11
N PRO A 363 11.47 24.96 23.22
CA PRO A 363 10.72 25.24 24.42
C PRO A 363 9.81 26.46 24.19
N THR A 364 8.56 26.29 24.58
CA THR A 364 7.51 27.30 24.62
C THR A 364 6.90 27.33 26.02
N VAL A 365 6.00 28.27 26.26
CA VAL A 365 5.23 28.34 27.51
C VAL A 365 4.51 27.01 27.78
N ASP A 366 3.87 26.45 26.75
CA ASP A 366 3.12 25.20 26.87
C ASP A 366 4.01 24.00 27.19
N THR A 367 5.21 23.90 26.59
CA THR A 367 6.12 22.78 26.86
C THR A 367 6.67 22.83 28.28
N VAL A 368 7.13 24.01 28.74
CA VAL A 368 7.70 24.15 30.09
C VAL A 368 6.63 23.86 31.15
N ARG A 369 5.42 24.38 30.95
CA ARG A 369 4.28 24.15 31.84
C ARG A 369 3.88 22.68 31.93
N HIS A 370 3.78 21.98 30.79
CA HIS A 370 3.47 20.55 30.80
C HIS A 370 4.63 19.71 31.35
N GLU A 371 5.89 20.09 31.07
CA GLU A 371 7.07 19.41 31.62
C GLU A 371 7.08 19.42 33.15
N ASP A 372 6.71 20.52 33.80
CA ASP A 372 6.64 20.61 35.27
C ASP A 372 5.59 19.64 35.86
N VAL A 373 4.40 19.62 35.28
CA VAL A 373 3.32 18.72 35.70
C VAL A 373 3.72 17.25 35.47
N LEU A 374 4.30 16.94 34.32
CA LEU A 374 4.76 15.58 34.00
C LEU A 374 5.91 15.14 34.92
N TYR A 375 6.86 16.02 35.20
CA TYR A 375 7.95 15.76 36.13
C TYR A 375 7.40 15.41 37.51
N SER A 376 6.37 16.12 37.97
CA SER A 376 5.72 15.85 39.26
C SER A 376 5.15 14.43 39.34
N TRP A 377 4.48 13.96 38.28
CA TRP A 377 3.91 12.60 38.25
C TRP A 377 4.95 11.50 38.01
N LEU A 378 5.98 11.77 37.20
CA LEU A 378 7.09 10.85 36.93
C LEU A 378 7.95 10.62 38.18
N ALA A 379 8.14 11.67 39.00
CA ALA A 379 8.87 11.57 40.27
C ALA A 379 8.14 10.72 41.32
N GLU A 380 6.81 10.55 41.18
CA GLU A 380 6.01 9.65 42.02
C GLU A 380 5.82 8.25 41.41
N HIS A 381 6.39 8.00 40.24
CA HIS A 381 6.21 6.76 39.49
C HIS A 381 4.73 6.42 39.22
N LYS A 382 3.88 7.45 39.03
CA LYS A 382 2.46 7.27 38.70
C LYS A 382 2.27 6.99 37.21
N PRO A 383 1.33 6.13 36.82
CA PRO A 383 1.07 5.82 35.42
C PRO A 383 0.31 6.95 34.74
N LEU A 384 1.02 7.99 34.31
CA LEU A 384 0.39 9.16 33.70
C LEU A 384 -0.09 8.88 32.26
N LEU A 385 -1.12 9.60 31.84
CA LEU A 385 -1.73 9.54 30.51
C LEU A 385 -1.70 10.92 29.84
N LEU A 386 -1.11 10.96 28.65
CA LEU A 386 -1.12 12.10 27.75
C LEU A 386 -2.19 11.88 26.70
N CYS A 387 -3.26 12.65 26.71
CA CYS A 387 -4.31 12.53 25.72
C CYS A 387 -4.44 13.82 24.91
N GLY A 388 -4.78 13.73 23.64
CA GLY A 388 -4.92 14.92 22.79
C GLY A 388 -4.87 14.57 21.32
N PRO A 389 -5.13 15.52 20.42
CA PRO A 389 -5.24 15.22 19.01
C PRO A 389 -3.90 14.74 18.41
N PRO A 390 -3.92 14.05 17.26
CA PRO A 390 -2.70 13.53 16.63
C PRO A 390 -1.75 14.67 16.26
N GLY A 391 -0.47 14.54 16.62
CA GLY A 391 0.55 15.54 16.33
C GLY A 391 0.54 16.77 17.25
N SER A 392 -0.19 16.76 18.37
CA SER A 392 -0.19 17.86 19.35
C SER A 392 1.10 18.03 20.16
N GLY A 393 2.02 17.06 20.07
CA GLY A 393 3.29 17.11 20.79
C GLY A 393 3.37 16.20 22.02
N LYS A 394 2.36 15.37 22.31
CA LYS A 394 2.33 14.41 23.43
C LYS A 394 3.67 13.69 23.68
N THR A 395 4.11 12.93 22.68
CA THR A 395 5.34 12.14 22.70
C THR A 395 6.58 13.03 22.85
N MET A 396 6.59 14.20 22.20
CA MET A 396 7.70 15.15 22.22
C MET A 396 7.87 15.75 23.63
N THR A 397 6.78 16.21 24.24
CA THR A 397 6.77 16.78 25.59
C THR A 397 7.21 15.75 26.62
N LEU A 398 6.75 14.49 26.48
CA LEU A 398 7.16 13.41 27.37
C LEU A 398 8.67 13.12 27.27
N PHE A 399 9.20 12.93 26.06
CA PHE A 399 10.63 12.67 25.90
C PHE A 399 11.49 13.86 26.33
N SER A 400 11.01 15.10 26.16
CA SER A 400 11.68 16.29 26.68
C SER A 400 11.76 16.27 28.22
N ALA A 401 10.65 15.94 28.89
CA ALA A 401 10.61 15.78 30.34
C ALA A 401 11.53 14.63 30.82
N LEU A 402 11.52 13.49 30.14
CA LEU A 402 12.33 12.32 30.49
C LEU A 402 13.84 12.56 30.30
N ARG A 403 14.25 13.38 29.32
CA ARG A 403 15.67 13.76 29.15
C ARG A 403 16.25 14.53 30.34
N LYS A 404 15.42 15.21 31.12
CA LYS A 404 15.84 15.89 32.37
C LYS A 404 16.05 14.91 33.53
N LEU A 405 15.59 13.65 33.39
CA LEU A 405 15.65 12.61 34.41
C LEU A 405 16.59 11.47 33.96
N PRO A 406 17.91 11.57 34.20
CA PRO A 406 18.90 10.60 33.72
C PRO A 406 18.78 9.21 34.38
N THR A 407 18.03 9.10 35.49
CA THR A 407 17.72 7.84 36.18
C THR A 407 16.66 7.00 35.46
N LEU A 408 15.94 7.59 34.51
CA LEU A 408 14.86 6.95 33.77
C LEU A 408 15.33 6.51 32.38
N GLU A 409 15.16 5.23 32.10
CA GLU A 409 15.32 4.65 30.76
C GLU A 409 13.93 4.46 30.13
N VAL A 410 13.77 4.86 28.87
CA VAL A 410 12.45 4.88 28.22
C VAL A 410 12.40 3.88 27.08
N VAL A 411 11.40 3.00 27.13
CA VAL A 411 11.11 2.04 26.06
C VAL A 411 9.75 2.37 25.48
N GLY A 412 9.73 2.74 24.20
CA GLY A 412 8.50 3.06 23.47
C GLY A 412 7.85 1.81 22.86
N LEU A 413 6.58 1.60 23.14
CA LEU A 413 5.73 0.56 22.58
C LEU A 413 4.50 1.19 21.94
N ASN A 414 4.28 0.93 20.65
CA ASN A 414 3.09 1.41 19.94
C ASN A 414 1.98 0.37 20.04
N PHE A 415 0.84 0.75 20.62
CA PHE A 415 -0.32 -0.11 20.69
C PHE A 415 -1.08 -0.09 19.37
N SER A 416 -1.82 -1.17 19.17
CA SER A 416 -2.62 -1.50 17.99
C SER A 416 -3.94 -2.11 18.46
N SER A 417 -4.86 -2.38 17.51
CA SER A 417 -6.09 -3.09 17.82
C SER A 417 -5.87 -4.53 18.32
N ALA A 418 -4.75 -5.18 17.96
CA ALA A 418 -4.46 -6.57 18.34
C ALA A 418 -3.40 -6.71 19.44
N THR A 419 -2.92 -5.58 20.00
CA THR A 419 -1.94 -5.59 21.09
C THR A 419 -2.46 -6.41 22.27
N SER A 420 -1.70 -7.42 22.65
CA SER A 420 -2.07 -8.38 23.68
C SER A 420 -1.13 -8.31 24.90
N PRO A 421 -1.55 -8.80 26.08
CA PRO A 421 -0.68 -8.86 27.27
C PRO A 421 0.63 -9.59 27.02
N GLU A 422 0.63 -10.61 26.16
CA GLU A 422 1.81 -11.41 25.82
C GLU A 422 2.89 -10.56 25.12
N LEU A 423 2.50 -9.60 24.28
CA LEU A 423 3.44 -8.67 23.63
C LEU A 423 4.14 -7.76 24.65
N LEU A 424 3.42 -7.29 25.68
CA LEU A 424 4.00 -6.49 26.76
C LEU A 424 5.01 -7.30 27.57
N VAL A 425 4.68 -8.55 27.91
CA VAL A 425 5.61 -9.45 28.62
C VAL A 425 6.87 -9.66 27.80
N LYS A 426 6.74 -9.96 26.49
CA LYS A 426 7.90 -10.11 25.59
C LYS A 426 8.78 -8.85 25.56
N THR A 427 8.16 -7.68 25.49
CA THR A 427 8.88 -6.40 25.51
C THR A 427 9.63 -6.22 26.84
N LEU A 428 8.98 -6.51 27.97
CA LEU A 428 9.63 -6.46 29.26
C LEU A 428 10.78 -7.48 29.38
N GLU A 429 10.64 -8.69 28.86
CA GLU A 429 11.70 -9.72 28.85
C GLU A 429 12.93 -9.33 28.00
N GLN A 430 12.77 -8.40 27.05
CA GLN A 430 13.89 -7.88 26.26
C GLN A 430 14.77 -6.87 27.03
N TYR A 431 14.16 -6.07 27.92
CA TYR A 431 14.85 -4.99 28.65
C TYR A 431 15.08 -5.29 30.14
N CYS A 432 14.36 -6.27 30.69
CA CYS A 432 14.42 -6.68 32.09
C CYS A 432 14.89 -8.13 32.24
N GLU A 433 15.42 -8.44 33.42
CA GLU A 433 15.80 -9.79 33.82
C GLU A 433 15.01 -10.26 35.06
N TYR A 434 14.76 -11.57 35.11
CA TYR A 434 14.14 -12.20 36.26
C TYR A 434 15.18 -12.48 37.33
N ARG A 435 15.08 -11.79 38.47
CA ARG A 435 15.90 -12.03 39.66
C ARG A 435 15.13 -12.84 40.68
N LYS A 436 15.81 -13.78 41.34
CA LYS A 436 15.24 -14.52 42.47
C LYS A 436 15.69 -13.87 43.77
N THR A 437 14.76 -13.23 44.47
CA THR A 437 14.97 -12.67 45.80
C THR A 437 14.42 -13.61 46.88
N LEU A 438 14.72 -13.32 48.15
CA LEU A 438 14.15 -14.05 49.29
C LEU A 438 12.61 -13.99 49.31
N ASN A 439 12.02 -12.94 48.74
CA ASN A 439 10.58 -12.69 48.71
C ASN A 439 9.88 -13.24 47.45
N GLY A 440 10.62 -13.81 46.49
CA GLY A 440 10.04 -14.39 45.28
C GLY A 440 10.83 -14.03 44.02
N THR A 441 10.19 -14.19 42.86
CA THR A 441 10.78 -13.77 41.58
C THR A 441 10.41 -12.31 41.32
N THR A 442 11.41 -11.45 41.13
CA THR A 442 11.26 -10.05 40.77
C THR A 442 11.69 -9.85 39.32
N LEU A 443 11.01 -8.97 38.59
CA LEU A 443 11.43 -8.49 37.29
C LEU A 443 12.05 -7.12 37.46
N ALA A 444 13.33 -6.99 37.12
CA ALA A 444 14.10 -5.76 37.29
C ALA A 444 14.81 -5.40 35.97
N PRO A 445 15.03 -4.11 35.67
CA PRO A 445 15.79 -3.68 34.50
C PRO A 445 17.20 -4.28 34.47
N THR A 446 17.69 -4.56 33.26
CA THR A 446 19.06 -5.07 33.04
C THR A 446 20.11 -4.06 33.50
N GLN A 447 19.85 -2.76 33.32
CA GLN A 447 20.70 -1.68 33.82
C GLN A 447 20.50 -1.49 35.32
N ILE A 448 21.57 -1.70 36.09
CA ILE A 448 21.54 -1.62 37.55
C ILE A 448 21.26 -0.17 37.98
N GLY A 449 20.33 0.01 38.91
CA GLY A 449 20.03 1.30 39.53
C GLY A 449 19.04 2.18 38.76
N ARG A 450 18.68 1.83 37.52
CA ARG A 450 17.79 2.64 36.68
C ARG A 450 16.34 2.20 36.76
N TRP A 451 15.44 3.15 36.52
CA TRP A 451 14.01 2.91 36.38
C TRP A 451 13.64 2.78 34.91
N LEU A 452 12.92 1.71 34.58
CA LEU A 452 12.39 1.51 33.24
C LEU A 452 11.01 2.17 33.12
N VAL A 453 10.85 3.04 32.13
CA VAL A 453 9.59 3.67 31.73
C VAL A 453 9.09 2.99 30.47
N LEU A 454 8.03 2.19 30.61
CA LEU A 454 7.33 1.63 29.45
C LEU A 454 6.33 2.67 28.92
N PHE A 455 6.68 3.30 27.80
CA PHE A 455 5.84 4.27 27.12
C PHE A 455 4.91 3.59 26.11
N CYS A 456 3.61 3.53 26.42
CA CYS A 456 2.57 2.95 25.60
C CYS A 456 1.90 4.04 24.73
N ASP A 457 2.35 4.20 23.48
CA ASP A 457 1.69 5.08 22.52
C ASP A 457 0.40 4.43 22.00
N GLU A 458 -0.62 5.22 21.69
CA GLU A 458 -1.96 4.77 21.28
C GLU A 458 -2.62 3.78 22.26
N ILE A 459 -2.46 3.98 23.57
CA ILE A 459 -2.91 3.05 24.63
C ILE A 459 -4.41 2.70 24.56
N ASN A 460 -5.25 3.55 23.96
CA ASN A 460 -6.70 3.37 23.85
C ASN A 460 -7.16 2.79 22.49
N LEU A 461 -6.22 2.30 21.68
CA LEU A 461 -6.47 1.61 20.42
C LEU A 461 -6.79 0.10 20.54
N PRO A 462 -6.30 -0.66 21.54
CA PRO A 462 -6.59 -2.08 21.66
C PRO A 462 -8.08 -2.39 21.60
N ALA A 463 -8.44 -3.35 20.76
CA ALA A 463 -9.82 -3.74 20.58
C ALA A 463 -10.33 -4.43 21.86
N PRO A 464 -11.51 -4.06 22.35
CA PRO A 464 -12.16 -4.82 23.41
C PRO A 464 -12.55 -6.19 22.89
N ASP A 465 -12.64 -7.15 23.78
CA ASP A 465 -13.28 -8.43 23.47
C ASP A 465 -14.80 -8.27 23.27
N ARG A 466 -15.49 -9.39 23.04
CA ARG A 466 -16.95 -9.43 22.84
C ARG A 466 -17.75 -8.87 24.02
N TYR A 467 -17.11 -8.71 25.18
CA TYR A 467 -17.71 -8.27 26.43
C TYR A 467 -17.25 -6.86 26.83
N GLY A 468 -16.51 -6.15 25.98
CA GLY A 468 -16.10 -4.77 26.23
C GLY A 468 -14.80 -4.63 27.04
N THR A 469 -14.07 -5.71 27.32
CA THR A 469 -12.85 -5.66 28.14
C THR A 469 -11.60 -5.61 27.26
N GLN A 470 -10.75 -4.60 27.48
CA GLN A 470 -9.41 -4.52 26.88
C GLN A 470 -8.40 -5.29 27.74
N ARG A 471 -8.06 -6.52 27.32
CA ARG A 471 -7.18 -7.42 28.11
C ARG A 471 -5.83 -6.80 28.49
N VAL A 472 -5.23 -6.04 27.58
CA VAL A 472 -3.94 -5.35 27.83
C VAL A 472 -4.06 -4.24 28.88
N ILE A 473 -5.18 -3.53 28.94
CA ILE A 473 -5.40 -2.48 29.94
C ILE A 473 -5.66 -3.09 31.31
N SER A 474 -6.41 -4.21 31.37
CA SER A 474 -6.55 -4.99 32.61
C SER A 474 -5.19 -5.50 33.11
N PHE A 475 -4.29 -5.89 32.19
CA PHE A 475 -2.93 -6.30 32.53
C PHE A 475 -2.07 -5.16 33.06
N LEU A 476 -2.10 -3.98 32.42
CA LEU A 476 -1.44 -2.78 32.93
C LEU A 476 -1.96 -2.40 34.31
N ARG A 477 -3.28 -2.44 34.52
CA ARG A 477 -3.89 -2.22 35.83
C ARG A 477 -3.38 -3.22 36.86
N GLN A 478 -3.32 -4.51 36.53
CA GLN A 478 -2.81 -5.54 37.44
C GLN A 478 -1.37 -5.21 37.89
N MET A 479 -0.51 -4.83 36.94
CA MET A 479 0.88 -4.45 37.22
C MET A 479 0.99 -3.18 38.08
N VAL A 480 0.15 -2.18 37.82
CA VAL A 480 0.13 -0.92 38.58
C VAL A 480 -0.43 -1.11 39.99
N GLU A 481 -1.55 -1.80 40.14
CA GLU A 481 -2.29 -1.91 41.40
C GLU A 481 -1.68 -2.94 42.34
N HIS A 482 -1.27 -4.09 41.80
CA HIS A 482 -0.73 -5.21 42.59
C HIS A 482 0.81 -5.27 42.57
N GLY A 483 1.47 -4.43 41.77
CA GLY A 483 2.94 -4.37 41.69
C GLY A 483 3.57 -5.62 41.06
N GLY A 484 2.85 -6.33 40.20
CA GLY A 484 3.29 -7.61 39.65
C GLY A 484 2.27 -8.28 38.73
N PHE A 485 2.63 -9.44 38.21
CA PHE A 485 1.77 -10.27 37.39
C PHE A 485 2.06 -11.77 37.54
N TRP A 486 1.14 -12.62 37.05
CA TRP A 486 1.32 -14.07 37.02
C TRP A 486 2.01 -14.51 35.74
N ARG A 487 3.15 -15.20 35.86
CA ARG A 487 3.79 -15.85 34.72
C ARG A 487 3.04 -17.16 34.40
N THR A 488 2.41 -17.22 33.23
CA THR A 488 1.57 -18.37 32.81
C THR A 488 2.37 -19.69 32.73
N ALA A 489 3.61 -19.64 32.22
CA ALA A 489 4.46 -20.83 32.06
C ALA A 489 4.85 -21.49 33.41
N THR A 490 5.24 -20.70 34.41
CA THR A 490 5.71 -21.20 35.71
C THR A 490 4.65 -21.16 36.81
N LYS A 491 3.54 -20.44 36.59
CA LYS A 491 2.43 -20.24 37.54
C LYS A 491 2.92 -19.63 38.85
N THR A 492 3.85 -18.69 38.72
CA THR A 492 4.48 -17.95 39.84
C THR A 492 4.18 -16.48 39.71
N TRP A 493 3.97 -15.81 40.85
CA TRP A 493 3.89 -14.37 40.91
C TRP A 493 5.26 -13.75 40.63
N VAL A 494 5.28 -12.73 39.78
CA VAL A 494 6.45 -11.93 39.46
C VAL A 494 6.17 -10.51 39.90
N SER A 495 6.92 -10.00 40.88
CA SER A 495 6.81 -8.61 41.32
C SER A 495 7.68 -7.69 40.47
N LEU A 496 7.20 -6.49 40.19
CA LEU A 496 7.94 -5.47 39.43
C LEU A 496 8.85 -4.67 40.38
N GLU A 497 10.07 -4.44 39.96
CA GLU A 497 11.03 -3.59 40.66
C GLU A 497 11.56 -2.53 39.70
N ARG A 498 11.44 -1.24 40.05
CA ARG A 498 11.88 -0.10 39.23
C ARG A 498 11.31 -0.09 37.80
N ILE A 499 10.04 -0.46 37.63
CA ILE A 499 9.32 -0.42 36.35
C ILE A 499 8.08 0.46 36.52
N GLN A 500 7.93 1.46 35.66
CA GLN A 500 6.79 2.36 35.61
C GLN A 500 6.20 2.44 34.19
N PHE A 501 4.97 2.94 34.09
CA PHE A 501 4.22 2.99 32.83
C PHE A 501 3.85 4.42 32.50
N VAL A 502 3.86 4.78 31.21
CA VAL A 502 3.34 6.07 30.73
C VAL A 502 2.54 5.81 29.47
N GLY A 503 1.33 6.35 29.36
CA GLY A 503 0.51 6.19 28.16
C GLY A 503 0.35 7.48 27.38
N ALA A 504 0.22 7.37 26.05
CA ALA A 504 -0.30 8.43 25.20
C ALA A 504 -1.47 7.92 24.36
N CYS A 505 -2.45 8.77 24.08
CA CYS A 505 -3.59 8.42 23.24
C CYS A 505 -4.21 9.63 22.54
N ASN A 506 -5.06 9.34 21.57
CA ASN A 506 -6.00 10.31 21.03
C ASN A 506 -7.32 10.27 21.81
N PRO A 507 -8.17 11.30 21.72
CA PRO A 507 -9.47 11.30 22.37
C PRO A 507 -10.31 10.09 21.97
N PRO A 508 -11.09 9.50 22.89
CA PRO A 508 -11.96 8.35 22.59
C PRO A 508 -13.11 8.71 21.64
N THR A 509 -13.34 10.00 21.37
CA THR A 509 -14.27 10.49 20.35
C THR A 509 -13.80 10.20 18.92
N ASP A 510 -12.50 9.98 18.72
CA ASP A 510 -11.94 9.69 17.40
C ASP A 510 -12.32 8.27 16.94
N ALA A 511 -12.53 8.12 15.62
CA ALA A 511 -12.91 6.84 15.04
C ALA A 511 -11.88 5.73 15.33
N GLY A 512 -12.37 4.56 15.75
CA GLY A 512 -11.54 3.40 16.07
C GLY A 512 -10.86 3.44 17.44
N ARG A 513 -11.07 4.49 18.25
CA ARG A 513 -10.59 4.57 19.63
C ARG A 513 -11.64 4.04 20.60
N THR A 514 -11.19 3.42 21.68
CA THR A 514 -12.08 2.91 22.72
C THR A 514 -11.79 3.57 24.06
N PRO A 515 -12.82 3.92 24.85
CA PRO A 515 -12.61 4.53 26.15
C PRO A 515 -11.94 3.55 27.11
N LEU A 516 -10.95 4.03 27.87
CA LEU A 516 -10.25 3.22 28.87
C LEU A 516 -11.17 2.93 30.07
N GLY A 517 -11.04 1.74 30.65
CA GLY A 517 -11.83 1.35 31.82
C GLY A 517 -11.54 2.19 33.08
N LEU A 518 -12.59 2.54 33.83
CA LEU A 518 -12.51 3.36 35.05
C LEU A 518 -11.63 2.74 36.15
N ARG A 519 -11.52 1.40 36.16
CA ARG A 519 -10.64 0.67 37.09
C ARG A 519 -9.15 0.94 36.84
N PHE A 520 -8.76 1.25 35.62
CA PHE A 520 -7.40 1.68 35.28
C PHE A 520 -7.24 3.19 35.48
N LEU A 521 -8.19 3.98 34.98
CA LEU A 521 -8.14 5.46 35.04
C LEU A 521 -8.06 6.03 36.46
N ARG A 522 -8.57 5.34 37.49
CA ARG A 522 -8.41 5.79 38.88
C ARG A 522 -6.94 5.91 39.34
N HIS A 523 -6.03 5.15 38.73
CA HIS A 523 -4.61 5.17 39.08
C HIS A 523 -3.80 6.15 38.24
N ALA A 524 -4.38 6.60 37.13
CA ALA A 524 -3.67 7.26 36.05
C ALA A 524 -4.04 8.74 35.95
N PRO A 525 -3.14 9.66 36.36
CA PRO A 525 -3.29 11.08 36.10
C PRO A 525 -3.41 11.35 34.61
N LEU A 526 -4.35 12.21 34.22
CA LEU A 526 -4.63 12.50 32.82
C LEU A 526 -4.38 13.99 32.54
N ILE A 527 -3.65 14.26 31.47
CA ILE A 527 -3.46 15.62 30.96
C ILE A 527 -3.82 15.68 29.48
N MET A 528 -4.62 16.68 29.12
CA MET A 528 -4.89 16.99 27.72
C MET A 528 -3.76 17.85 27.15
N VAL A 529 -3.13 17.41 26.07
CA VAL A 529 -2.14 18.16 25.30
C VAL A 529 -2.78 18.53 23.97
N ASP A 530 -3.28 19.76 23.90
CA ASP A 530 -3.89 20.33 22.69
C ASP A 530 -2.81 20.82 21.71
N TYR A 531 -3.22 21.21 20.51
CA TYR A 531 -2.33 21.88 19.57
C TYR A 531 -1.78 23.18 20.16
N PRO A 532 -0.49 23.50 19.92
CA PRO A 532 0.07 24.77 20.36
C PRO A 532 -0.71 25.94 19.77
N GLY A 533 -0.94 26.98 20.57
CA GLY A 533 -1.57 28.21 20.11
C GLY A 533 -0.73 28.95 19.06
N GLU A 534 -1.31 29.95 18.40
CA GLU A 534 -0.67 30.70 17.31
C GLU A 534 0.65 31.37 17.74
N LEU A 535 0.71 31.91 18.97
CA LEU A 535 1.93 32.48 19.55
C LEU A 535 3.04 31.43 19.70
N SER A 536 2.70 30.26 20.26
CA SER A 536 3.62 29.13 20.42
C SER A 536 4.09 28.62 19.05
N LEU A 537 3.20 28.48 18.07
CA LEU A 537 3.57 28.09 16.70
C LEU A 537 4.50 29.11 16.04
N THR A 538 4.25 30.40 16.23
CA THR A 538 5.08 31.48 15.69
C THR A 538 6.48 31.45 16.29
N GLN A 539 6.61 31.19 17.59
CA GLN A 539 7.90 31.03 18.24
C GLN A 539 8.65 29.78 17.75
N ILE A 540 7.97 28.62 17.69
CA ILE A 540 8.55 27.34 17.24
C ILE A 540 9.05 27.48 15.80
N TYR A 541 8.15 27.79 14.87
CA TYR A 541 8.48 27.81 13.45
C TYR A 541 9.26 29.06 13.04
N GLY A 542 9.16 30.16 13.78
CA GLY A 542 10.01 31.34 13.62
C GLY A 542 11.47 31.04 13.90
N THR A 543 11.75 30.28 14.96
CA THR A 543 13.12 29.85 15.28
C THR A 543 13.65 28.89 14.21
N PHE A 544 12.85 27.94 13.74
CA PHE A 544 13.24 27.05 12.66
C PHE A 544 13.49 27.78 11.34
N ASN A 545 12.58 28.63 10.89
CA ASN A 545 12.72 29.39 9.64
C ASN A 545 13.88 30.36 9.68
N SER A 546 14.12 31.00 10.83
CA SER A 546 15.31 31.83 11.04
C SER A 546 16.58 31.01 10.86
N ALA A 547 16.63 29.78 11.39
CA ALA A 547 17.76 28.88 11.20
C ALA A 547 17.90 28.42 9.73
N VAL A 548 16.80 28.09 9.04
CA VAL A 548 16.82 27.72 7.61
C VAL A 548 17.39 28.86 6.75
N LEU A 549 16.92 30.09 6.95
CA LEU A 549 17.35 31.25 6.16
C LEU A 549 18.74 31.74 6.54
N LYS A 550 19.36 31.27 7.64
CA LYS A 550 20.78 31.56 7.94
C LYS A 550 21.71 31.06 6.84
N ILE A 551 21.32 30.02 6.09
CA ILE A 551 22.08 29.42 4.96
C ILE A 551 22.25 30.41 3.82
N ILE A 552 21.22 31.21 3.53
CA ILE A 552 21.23 32.22 2.46
C ILE A 552 21.12 33.61 3.10
N PRO A 553 22.26 34.32 3.31
CA PRO A 553 22.28 35.58 4.05
C PRO A 553 21.35 36.66 3.51
N SER A 554 21.12 36.72 2.19
CA SER A 554 20.23 37.70 1.55
C SER A 554 18.77 37.58 1.97
N LEU A 555 18.34 36.40 2.43
CA LEU A 555 16.94 36.13 2.77
C LEU A 555 16.66 36.16 4.27
N ARG A 556 17.67 36.38 5.13
CA ARG A 556 17.53 36.37 6.59
C ARG A 556 16.46 37.33 7.11
N GLY A 557 16.28 38.49 6.48
CA GLY A 557 15.27 39.48 6.88
C GLY A 557 13.82 39.05 6.64
N TYR A 558 13.58 37.95 5.94
CA TYR A 558 12.24 37.47 5.59
C TYR A 558 11.76 36.29 6.46
N SER A 559 12.50 35.89 7.52
CA SER A 559 12.12 34.78 8.39
C SER A 559 10.75 34.96 9.04
N ASP A 560 10.45 36.17 9.50
CA ASP A 560 9.19 36.48 10.18
C ASP A 560 8.01 36.46 9.21
N ALA A 561 8.19 37.04 8.01
CA ALA A 561 7.19 37.03 6.95
C ALA A 561 6.88 35.59 6.48
N LEU A 562 7.92 34.77 6.26
CA LEU A 562 7.78 33.37 5.91
C LEU A 562 7.01 32.59 6.99
N THR A 563 7.34 32.82 8.26
CA THR A 563 6.69 32.14 9.39
C THR A 563 5.22 32.50 9.50
N LYS A 564 4.88 33.79 9.42
CA LYS A 564 3.49 34.25 9.46
C LYS A 564 2.68 33.71 8.29
N ALA A 565 3.24 33.74 7.07
CA ALA A 565 2.59 33.16 5.88
C ALA A 565 2.31 31.66 6.03
N MET A 566 3.28 30.89 6.56
CA MET A 566 3.10 29.44 6.80
C MET A 566 2.02 29.16 7.84
N ILE A 567 2.02 29.88 8.96
CA ILE A 567 1.07 29.66 10.05
C ILE A 567 -0.34 30.09 9.64
N GLN A 568 -0.49 31.22 8.94
CA GLN A 568 -1.79 31.68 8.46
C GLN A 568 -2.40 30.66 7.50
N LEU A 569 -1.66 30.17 6.50
CA LEU A 569 -2.17 29.15 5.59
C LEU A 569 -2.56 27.87 6.34
N TYR A 570 -1.70 27.41 7.26
CA TYR A 570 -1.98 26.24 8.09
C TYR A 570 -3.28 26.41 8.91
N SER A 571 -3.44 27.54 9.59
CA SER A 571 -4.62 27.81 10.43
C SER A 571 -5.90 27.97 9.61
N GLU A 572 -5.84 28.61 8.43
CA GLU A 572 -6.98 28.71 7.53
C GLU A 572 -7.38 27.35 6.95
N SER A 573 -6.40 26.54 6.50
CA SER A 573 -6.65 25.17 6.01
C SER A 573 -7.21 24.26 7.11
N GLN A 574 -6.67 24.31 8.33
CA GLN A 574 -7.13 23.50 9.47
C GLN A 574 -8.58 23.81 9.83
N LYS A 575 -9.01 25.08 9.74
CA LYS A 575 -10.40 25.48 10.01
C LYS A 575 -11.34 25.10 8.87
N ARG A 576 -10.88 25.16 7.62
CA ARG A 576 -11.71 24.90 6.43
C ARG A 576 -11.96 23.41 6.20
N PHE A 577 -10.92 22.59 6.37
CA PHE A 577 -10.90 21.17 6.04
C PHE A 577 -10.83 20.34 7.31
N THR A 578 -11.98 19.80 7.74
CA THR A 578 -12.11 19.02 8.97
C THR A 578 -12.37 17.54 8.71
N ALA A 579 -12.11 16.71 9.72
CA ALA A 579 -12.35 15.26 9.67
C ALA A 579 -13.83 14.89 9.40
N ASP A 580 -14.77 15.81 9.68
CA ASP A 580 -16.19 15.64 9.41
C ASP A 580 -16.50 15.61 7.90
N ILE A 581 -15.72 16.35 7.09
CA ILE A 581 -15.86 16.37 5.64
C ILE A 581 -15.28 15.07 5.06
N GLN A 582 -14.03 14.77 5.43
CA GLN A 582 -13.34 13.54 5.06
C GLN A 582 -12.43 13.07 6.20
N PRO A 583 -12.37 11.75 6.51
CA PRO A 583 -11.60 11.24 7.64
C PRO A 583 -10.10 11.56 7.62
N HIS A 584 -9.51 11.73 6.43
CA HIS A 584 -8.08 12.02 6.27
C HIS A 584 -7.75 13.52 6.26
N TYR A 585 -8.74 14.41 6.44
CA TYR A 585 -8.52 15.86 6.57
C TYR A 585 -8.09 16.21 8.00
N VAL A 586 -6.97 15.62 8.42
CA VAL A 586 -6.34 15.85 9.72
C VAL A 586 -5.12 16.73 9.51
N TYR A 587 -5.12 17.90 10.16
CA TYR A 587 -4.00 18.84 10.13
C TYR A 587 -3.39 18.94 11.52
N SER A 588 -2.07 18.91 11.56
CA SER A 588 -1.30 19.03 12.79
C SER A 588 -0.02 19.82 12.53
N PRO A 589 0.67 20.32 13.57
CA PRO A 589 1.97 20.98 13.43
C PRO A 589 3.02 20.12 12.68
N ARG A 590 2.82 18.80 12.57
CA ARG A 590 3.69 17.94 11.73
C ARG A 590 3.77 18.41 10.28
N GLU A 591 2.70 19.00 9.74
CA GLU A 591 2.73 19.55 8.38
C GLU A 591 3.64 20.77 8.28
N LEU A 592 3.63 21.65 9.27
CA LEU A 592 4.56 22.78 9.35
C LEU A 592 6.02 22.29 9.48
N THR A 593 6.26 21.23 10.28
CA THR A 593 7.60 20.62 10.37
C THR A 593 8.05 20.01 9.05
N ARG A 594 7.16 19.31 8.33
CA ARG A 594 7.45 18.80 6.97
C ARG A 594 7.74 19.93 6.01
N TRP A 595 6.99 21.04 6.10
CA TRP A 595 7.17 22.21 5.25
C TRP A 595 8.54 22.87 5.47
N VAL A 596 8.92 23.14 6.72
CA VAL A 596 10.26 23.68 7.07
C VAL A 596 11.36 22.78 6.55
N ARG A 597 11.25 21.46 6.76
CA ARG A 597 12.27 20.50 6.31
C ARG A 597 12.37 20.45 4.79
N ALA A 598 11.24 20.49 4.08
CA ALA A 598 11.23 20.50 2.64
C ALA A 598 11.86 21.79 2.07
N VAL A 599 11.56 22.95 2.67
CA VAL A 599 12.23 24.22 2.32
C VAL A 599 13.72 24.14 2.60
N TYR A 600 14.15 23.58 3.73
CA TYR A 600 15.57 23.38 4.05
C TYR A 600 16.26 22.47 3.05
N GLU A 601 15.68 21.33 2.68
CA GLU A 601 16.25 20.39 1.70
C GLU A 601 16.36 21.01 0.30
N ALA A 602 15.39 21.83 -0.10
CA ALA A 602 15.43 22.56 -1.36
C ALA A 602 16.52 23.65 -1.39
N ILE A 603 16.72 24.36 -0.27
CA ILE A 603 17.63 25.51 -0.19
C ILE A 603 19.07 25.09 0.09
N LYS A 604 19.30 24.06 0.92
CA LYS A 604 20.63 23.59 1.35
C LYS A 604 21.67 23.44 0.22
N PRO A 605 21.34 22.88 -0.97
CA PRO A 605 22.34 22.71 -2.03
C PRO A 605 22.60 23.98 -2.85
N LEU A 606 21.82 25.05 -2.66
CA LEU A 606 21.92 26.28 -3.45
C LEU A 606 22.88 27.29 -2.81
N GLU A 607 23.70 27.94 -3.63
CA GLU A 607 24.63 28.98 -3.17
C GLU A 607 23.94 30.34 -2.98
N ALA A 608 22.94 30.65 -3.82
CA ALA A 608 22.14 31.86 -3.77
C ALA A 608 20.71 31.58 -4.24
N LEU A 609 19.74 32.32 -3.69
CA LEU A 609 18.32 32.24 -4.05
C LEU A 609 17.70 33.63 -3.97
N SER A 610 16.85 33.98 -4.93
CA SER A 610 16.08 35.23 -4.92
C SER A 610 14.85 35.11 -4.02
N LEU A 611 14.21 36.25 -3.72
CA LEU A 611 12.97 36.24 -2.95
C LEU A 611 11.84 35.51 -3.70
N GLU A 612 11.74 35.70 -5.00
CA GLU A 612 10.77 35.02 -5.88
C GLU A 612 10.98 33.52 -5.86
N GLY A 613 12.24 33.06 -5.88
CA GLY A 613 12.60 31.65 -5.76
C GLY A 613 12.17 31.05 -4.43
N LEU A 614 12.32 31.79 -3.32
CA LEU A 614 11.85 31.37 -1.99
C LEU A 614 10.33 31.25 -1.95
N VAL A 615 9.60 32.24 -2.47
CA VAL A 615 8.13 32.22 -2.53
C VAL A 615 7.63 31.07 -3.41
N ARG A 616 8.32 30.77 -4.52
CA ARG A 616 7.97 29.65 -5.39
C ARG A 616 8.16 28.29 -4.72
N ILE A 617 9.25 28.10 -3.96
CA ILE A 617 9.48 26.89 -3.15
C ILE A 617 8.43 26.79 -2.04
N TRP A 618 8.15 27.89 -1.34
CA TRP A 618 7.12 27.96 -0.31
C TRP A 618 5.74 27.54 -0.85
N ALA A 619 5.34 28.08 -2.00
CA ALA A 619 4.08 27.76 -2.66
C ALA A 619 4.05 26.30 -3.17
N HIS A 620 5.16 25.79 -3.71
CA HIS A 620 5.26 24.40 -4.13
C HIS A 620 4.97 23.46 -2.96
N GLU A 621 5.69 23.60 -1.85
CA GLU A 621 5.53 22.73 -0.69
C GLU A 621 4.16 22.92 -0.01
N ALA A 622 3.59 24.13 -0.02
CA ALA A 622 2.22 24.36 0.41
C ALA A 622 1.21 23.48 -0.36
N LEU A 623 1.29 23.48 -1.70
CA LEU A 623 0.38 22.68 -2.52
C LEU A 623 0.59 21.18 -2.29
N ARG A 624 1.85 20.73 -2.15
CA ARG A 624 2.16 19.31 -1.87
C ARG A 624 1.66 18.84 -0.51
N LEU A 625 1.55 19.73 0.48
CA LEU A 625 1.06 19.39 1.82
C LEU A 625 -0.45 19.52 1.94
N PHE A 626 -1.02 20.63 1.48
CA PHE A 626 -2.43 20.97 1.72
C PHE A 626 -3.35 20.59 0.56
N SER A 627 -2.89 20.67 -0.70
CA SER A 627 -3.73 20.39 -1.87
C SER A 627 -3.75 18.92 -2.30
N ASP A 628 -2.61 18.21 -2.21
CA ASP A 628 -2.49 16.84 -2.74
C ASP A 628 -3.40 15.81 -2.03
N ARG A 629 -3.87 16.13 -0.81
CA ARG A 629 -4.79 15.29 -0.03
C ARG A 629 -6.27 15.52 -0.34
N LEU A 630 -6.59 16.61 -1.04
CA LEU A 630 -7.96 17.04 -1.28
C LEU A 630 -8.60 16.23 -2.41
N ILE A 631 -9.90 15.97 -2.26
CA ILE A 631 -10.66 15.16 -3.21
C ILE A 631 -11.24 16.04 -4.31
N ALA A 632 -11.96 17.10 -3.94
CA ALA A 632 -12.77 17.84 -4.89
C ALA A 632 -11.99 18.99 -5.57
N GLU A 633 -12.35 19.31 -6.81
CA GLU A 633 -11.67 20.36 -7.60
C GLU A 633 -11.82 21.75 -6.97
N ASP A 634 -12.98 22.04 -6.36
CA ASP A 634 -13.26 23.31 -5.66
C ASP A 634 -12.41 23.48 -4.40
N GLU A 635 -12.15 22.40 -3.66
CA GLU A 635 -11.27 22.40 -2.49
C GLU A 635 -9.83 22.71 -2.89
N ARG A 636 -9.35 22.11 -4.00
CA ARG A 636 -8.01 22.35 -4.56
C ARG A 636 -7.88 23.79 -5.05
N GLN A 637 -8.87 24.29 -5.79
CA GLN A 637 -8.89 25.65 -6.28
C GLN A 637 -8.86 26.68 -5.12
N TRP A 638 -9.67 26.47 -4.08
CA TRP A 638 -9.64 27.33 -2.89
C TRP A 638 -8.24 27.38 -2.25
N THR A 639 -7.56 26.23 -2.20
CA THR A 639 -6.21 26.14 -1.63
C THR A 639 -5.19 26.88 -2.48
N GLU A 640 -5.28 26.77 -3.81
CA GLU A 640 -4.43 27.53 -4.74
C GLU A 640 -4.63 29.05 -4.59
N GLU A 641 -5.88 29.51 -4.54
CA GLU A 641 -6.23 30.92 -4.34
C GLU A 641 -5.77 31.43 -2.95
N ALA A 642 -5.86 30.60 -1.90
CA ALA A 642 -5.38 30.95 -0.58
C ALA A 642 -3.85 31.09 -0.52
N VAL A 643 -3.11 30.21 -1.20
CA VAL A 643 -1.65 30.29 -1.32
C VAL A 643 -1.24 31.60 -1.99
N ASP A 644 -1.88 31.96 -3.11
CA ASP A 644 -1.53 33.17 -3.86
C ASP A 644 -1.88 34.44 -3.07
N ARG A 645 -3.06 34.49 -2.42
CA ARG A 645 -3.46 35.61 -1.56
C ARG A 645 -2.48 35.82 -0.40
N ILE A 646 -2.13 34.76 0.32
CA ILE A 646 -1.25 34.84 1.51
C ILE A 646 0.18 35.20 1.10
N ALA A 647 0.66 34.70 -0.05
CA ALA A 647 1.94 35.11 -0.59
C ALA A 647 2.02 36.62 -0.83
N LEU A 648 1.00 37.19 -1.49
CA LEU A 648 0.95 38.62 -1.80
C LEU A 648 0.77 39.50 -0.55
N GLU A 649 0.09 38.98 0.47
CA GLU A 649 -0.09 39.67 1.76
C GLU A 649 1.23 39.83 2.53
N HIS A 650 2.04 38.76 2.64
CA HIS A 650 3.29 38.78 3.41
C HIS A 650 4.52 39.17 2.59
N PHE A 651 4.46 39.03 1.26
CA PHE A 651 5.55 39.36 0.34
C PHE A 651 5.09 40.34 -0.76
N PRO A 652 4.77 41.60 -0.40
CA PRO A 652 4.15 42.56 -1.33
C PRO A 652 5.04 43.02 -2.49
N ASN A 653 6.37 42.86 -2.37
CA ASN A 653 7.34 43.32 -3.38
C ASN A 653 7.72 42.23 -4.40
N VAL A 654 7.05 41.07 -4.37
CA VAL A 654 7.36 39.92 -5.23
C VAL A 654 6.65 40.04 -6.58
N ASP A 655 7.36 39.70 -7.65
CA ASP A 655 6.75 39.53 -8.97
C ASP A 655 5.87 38.27 -8.98
N GLU A 656 4.55 38.48 -9.00
CA GLU A 656 3.53 37.44 -9.02
C GLU A 656 3.75 36.43 -10.16
N VAL A 657 4.14 36.90 -11.35
CA VAL A 657 4.30 36.03 -12.52
C VAL A 657 5.54 35.16 -12.35
N ALA A 658 6.67 35.74 -11.96
CA ALA A 658 7.91 34.98 -11.79
C ALA A 658 7.81 33.95 -10.63
N ALA A 659 7.15 34.32 -9.53
CA ALA A 659 7.08 33.48 -8.35
C ALA A 659 5.95 32.43 -8.43
N LEU A 660 4.74 32.83 -8.85
CA LEU A 660 3.52 32.03 -8.65
C LEU A 660 2.91 31.49 -9.96
N GLN A 661 3.50 31.72 -11.14
CA GLN A 661 2.98 31.15 -12.39
C GLN A 661 2.88 29.60 -12.31
N ARG A 662 1.67 29.10 -12.58
CA ARG A 662 1.34 27.67 -12.64
C ARG A 662 1.63 27.10 -14.04
N PRO A 663 1.98 25.79 -14.15
CA PRO A 663 2.14 24.82 -13.06
C PRO A 663 3.46 25.00 -12.28
N ILE A 664 3.45 24.76 -10.96
CA ILE A 664 4.65 24.79 -10.12
C ILE A 664 5.20 23.37 -10.00
N LEU A 665 6.20 23.07 -10.83
CA LEU A 665 6.85 21.76 -10.89
C LEU A 665 8.32 21.89 -10.48
N TYR A 666 8.79 20.99 -9.62
CA TYR A 666 10.19 20.88 -9.21
C TYR A 666 10.71 19.47 -9.45
N SER A 667 11.93 19.35 -9.96
CA SER A 667 12.56 18.05 -10.23
C SER A 667 14.08 18.12 -10.10
N THR A 668 14.71 16.96 -9.87
CA THR A 668 16.17 16.75 -9.94
C THR A 668 16.57 15.89 -11.14
N TRP A 669 15.65 15.60 -12.06
CA TRP A 669 15.95 14.73 -13.19
C TRP A 669 16.59 15.47 -14.37
N MET A 670 16.30 16.77 -14.49
CA MET A 670 16.87 17.64 -15.52
C MET A 670 18.13 18.36 -15.03
N SER A 671 18.23 18.58 -13.72
CA SER A 671 19.24 19.38 -13.03
C SER A 671 19.87 18.58 -11.89
N LYS A 672 21.10 18.95 -11.48
CA LYS A 672 21.77 18.33 -10.31
C LYS A 672 21.08 18.69 -8.99
N HIS A 673 20.46 19.86 -8.95
CA HIS A 673 19.79 20.44 -7.77
C HIS A 673 18.28 20.45 -7.96
N TYR A 674 17.53 20.59 -6.86
CA TYR A 674 16.07 20.60 -6.90
C TYR A 674 15.58 21.97 -7.38
N GLU A 675 15.25 22.05 -8.67
CA GLU A 675 14.99 23.30 -9.38
C GLU A 675 13.61 23.27 -10.08
N PRO A 676 13.02 24.45 -10.36
CA PRO A 676 11.78 24.52 -11.11
C PRO A 676 12.00 24.06 -12.55
N VAL A 677 11.07 23.24 -13.07
CA VAL A 677 11.15 22.68 -14.42
C VAL A 677 9.94 23.05 -15.25
N ASP A 678 10.17 23.27 -16.55
CA ASP A 678 9.09 23.47 -17.51
C ASP A 678 8.39 22.15 -17.84
N ARG A 679 7.07 22.20 -18.05
CA ARG A 679 6.25 21.01 -18.26
C ARG A 679 6.61 20.27 -19.54
N GLU A 680 6.87 20.99 -20.63
CA GLU A 680 7.14 20.37 -21.92
C GLU A 680 8.50 19.69 -21.94
N GLN A 681 9.51 20.36 -21.39
CA GLN A 681 10.86 19.78 -21.25
C GLN A 681 10.85 18.50 -20.40
N LEU A 682 10.10 18.52 -19.29
CA LEU A 682 9.93 17.35 -18.43
C LEU A 682 9.19 16.22 -19.16
N ARG A 683 8.16 16.54 -19.94
CA ARG A 683 7.38 15.57 -20.72
C ARG A 683 8.25 14.85 -21.74
N ASP A 684 9.09 15.58 -22.47
CA ASP A 684 10.00 14.98 -23.47
C ASP A 684 11.03 14.07 -22.82
N TYR A 685 11.64 14.50 -21.71
CA TYR A 685 12.55 13.66 -20.92
C TYR A 685 11.88 12.37 -20.44
N LEU A 686 10.69 12.50 -19.86
CA LEU A 686 9.93 11.37 -19.34
C LEU A 686 9.48 10.41 -20.44
N ARG A 687 9.18 10.90 -21.64
CA ARG A 687 8.80 10.04 -22.78
C ARG A 687 9.92 9.06 -23.12
N ILE A 688 11.16 9.53 -23.11
CA ILE A 688 12.34 8.70 -23.38
C ILE A 688 12.55 7.70 -22.24
N ARG A 689 12.48 8.15 -20.97
CA ARG A 689 12.68 7.29 -19.80
C ARG A 689 11.60 6.23 -19.63
N LEU A 690 10.33 6.58 -19.86
CA LEU A 690 9.23 5.63 -19.79
C LEU A 690 9.35 4.56 -20.86
N ARG A 691 9.84 4.90 -22.06
CA ARG A 691 10.11 3.91 -23.10
C ARG A 691 11.15 2.89 -22.64
N GLN A 692 12.26 3.35 -22.06
CA GLN A 692 13.28 2.45 -21.49
C GLN A 692 12.69 1.55 -20.40
N PHE A 693 11.90 2.13 -19.49
CA PHE A 693 11.24 1.37 -18.44
C PHE A 693 10.26 0.32 -18.98
N CYS A 694 9.48 0.63 -20.03
CA CYS A 694 8.59 -0.34 -20.64
C CYS A 694 9.40 -1.48 -21.30
N GLU A 695 10.50 -1.17 -21.99
CA GLU A 695 11.37 -2.18 -22.60
C GLU A 695 12.08 -3.09 -21.57
N GLU A 696 12.40 -2.57 -20.38
CA GLU A 696 13.10 -3.33 -19.32
C GLU A 696 12.16 -4.08 -18.36
N GLU A 697 11.05 -3.46 -17.92
CA GLU A 697 10.24 -3.91 -16.78
C GLU A 697 8.79 -4.27 -17.13
N LEU A 698 8.17 -3.58 -18.10
CA LEU A 698 6.74 -3.69 -18.40
C LEU A 698 6.50 -3.69 -19.90
N ASP A 699 6.21 -4.84 -20.50
CA ASP A 699 5.86 -5.00 -21.94
C ASP A 699 4.58 -4.25 -22.39
N VAL A 700 4.11 -3.25 -21.64
CA VAL A 700 2.90 -2.45 -21.90
C VAL A 700 3.27 -0.97 -22.01
N PRO A 701 2.93 -0.28 -23.12
CA PRO A 701 3.24 1.14 -23.30
C PRO A 701 2.41 2.02 -22.35
N LEU A 702 3.09 2.90 -21.61
CA LEU A 702 2.46 3.90 -20.75
C LEU A 702 2.27 5.22 -21.48
N ILE A 703 1.08 5.80 -21.36
CA ILE A 703 0.72 7.07 -22.00
C ILE A 703 0.97 8.21 -21.01
N LEU A 704 1.73 9.20 -21.46
CA LEU A 704 1.99 10.41 -20.70
C LEU A 704 0.86 11.41 -20.87
N PHE A 705 0.23 11.76 -19.76
CA PHE A 705 -0.69 12.89 -19.66
C PHE A 705 -0.36 13.77 -18.46
N ASN A 706 -1.00 14.93 -18.41
CA ASN A 706 -0.70 16.00 -17.47
C ASN A 706 -0.65 15.57 -16.00
N ASP A 707 -1.65 14.83 -15.52
CA ASP A 707 -1.73 14.38 -14.13
C ASP A 707 -0.63 13.36 -13.79
N VAL A 708 -0.16 12.57 -14.78
CA VAL A 708 0.94 11.62 -14.59
C VAL A 708 2.23 12.35 -14.21
N LEU A 709 2.50 13.49 -14.84
CA LEU A 709 3.69 14.31 -14.53
C LEU A 709 3.66 14.78 -13.08
N ASP A 710 2.50 15.27 -12.63
CA ASP A 710 2.30 15.72 -11.26
C ASP A 710 2.47 14.57 -10.26
N HIS A 711 1.80 13.43 -10.48
CA HIS A 711 1.89 12.29 -9.58
C HIS A 711 3.30 11.69 -9.52
N ILE A 712 4.00 11.63 -10.66
CA ILE A 712 5.39 11.16 -10.72
C ILE A 712 6.30 12.03 -9.84
N LEU A 713 6.23 13.36 -9.99
CA LEU A 713 7.04 14.27 -9.18
C LEU A 713 6.67 14.23 -7.70
N ARG A 714 5.38 14.04 -7.37
CA ARG A 714 4.92 13.83 -5.99
C ARG A 714 5.52 12.58 -5.37
N ILE A 715 5.51 11.46 -6.10
CA ILE A 715 6.11 10.19 -5.65
C ILE A 715 7.62 10.35 -5.47
N ASP A 716 8.29 10.98 -6.44
CA ASP A 716 9.74 11.17 -6.44
C ASP A 716 10.18 12.06 -5.27
N ARG A 717 9.44 13.13 -4.97
CA ARG A 717 9.65 13.98 -3.78
C ARG A 717 9.62 13.16 -2.49
N VAL A 718 8.64 12.26 -2.35
CA VAL A 718 8.49 11.43 -1.14
C VAL A 718 9.64 10.43 -1.02
N PHE A 719 10.07 9.76 -2.09
CA PHE A 719 11.19 8.81 -2.03
C PHE A 719 12.54 9.45 -1.71
N ARG A 720 12.68 10.76 -1.88
CA ARG A 720 13.90 11.48 -1.50
C ARG A 720 14.00 11.77 0.00
N GLN A 721 12.87 11.78 0.71
CA GLN A 721 12.82 12.07 2.14
C GLN A 721 13.07 10.80 2.97
N PRO A 722 13.82 10.88 4.08
CA PRO A 722 13.90 9.78 5.04
C PRO A 722 12.51 9.52 5.64
N GLN A 723 12.14 8.25 5.83
CA GLN A 723 10.76 7.83 6.15
C GLN A 723 9.70 8.33 5.16
N GLY A 724 10.10 8.50 3.90
CA GLY A 724 9.22 8.86 2.81
C GLY A 724 8.27 7.72 2.45
N HIS A 725 7.18 7.59 3.20
CA HIS A 725 6.12 6.62 2.94
C HIS A 725 4.92 7.30 2.26
N LEU A 726 4.22 6.57 1.41
CA LEU A 726 3.19 7.12 0.54
C LEU A 726 1.90 6.31 0.62
N ILE A 727 0.76 7.00 0.66
CA ILE A 727 -0.57 6.41 0.43
C ILE A 727 -1.12 7.00 -0.86
N LEU A 728 -1.38 6.11 -1.83
CA LEU A 728 -1.99 6.44 -3.11
C LEU A 728 -3.45 6.00 -3.12
N ILE A 729 -4.36 6.98 -3.16
CA ILE A 729 -5.80 6.71 -3.22
C ILE A 729 -6.33 7.15 -4.58
N GLY A 730 -6.88 6.21 -5.34
CA GLY A 730 -7.43 6.49 -6.66
C GLY A 730 -8.09 5.25 -7.24
N VAL A 731 -8.93 5.42 -8.27
CA VAL A 731 -9.69 4.30 -8.84
C VAL A 731 -8.79 3.18 -9.37
N SER A 732 -9.30 1.96 -9.43
CA SER A 732 -8.58 0.82 -10.00
C SER A 732 -8.14 1.10 -11.43
N GLY A 733 -6.90 0.77 -11.78
CA GLY A 733 -6.38 1.00 -13.14
C GLY A 733 -5.98 2.44 -13.47
N SER A 734 -6.01 3.37 -12.50
CA SER A 734 -5.51 4.75 -12.67
C SER A 734 -3.99 4.86 -12.83
N GLY A 735 -3.23 3.78 -12.59
CA GLY A 735 -1.77 3.75 -12.73
C GLY A 735 -0.98 3.83 -11.42
N LYS A 736 -1.62 3.82 -10.24
CA LYS A 736 -0.98 3.92 -8.91
C LYS A 736 0.29 3.07 -8.76
N THR A 737 0.15 1.76 -8.93
CA THR A 737 1.25 0.78 -8.79
C THR A 737 2.31 0.97 -9.86
N THR A 738 1.89 1.16 -11.11
CA THR A 738 2.80 1.28 -12.26
C THR A 738 3.66 2.54 -12.19
N LEU A 739 3.07 3.69 -11.84
CA LEU A 739 3.83 4.93 -11.66
C LEU A 739 4.77 4.83 -10.46
N SER A 740 4.35 4.21 -9.36
CA SER A 740 5.22 3.98 -8.20
C SER A 740 6.43 3.12 -8.57
N ARG A 741 6.24 2.06 -9.37
CA ARG A 741 7.34 1.23 -9.88
C ARG A 741 8.28 2.00 -10.79
N PHE A 742 7.73 2.81 -11.69
CA PHE A 742 8.52 3.64 -12.60
C PHE A 742 9.43 4.61 -11.83
N VAL A 743 8.87 5.32 -10.85
CA VAL A 743 9.64 6.30 -10.06
C VAL A 743 10.66 5.59 -9.17
N ALA A 744 10.32 4.45 -8.58
CA ALA A 744 11.26 3.63 -7.83
C ALA A 744 12.44 3.18 -8.70
N TRP A 745 12.17 2.65 -9.91
CA TRP A 745 13.20 2.27 -10.88
C TRP A 745 14.09 3.47 -11.27
N SER A 746 13.47 4.62 -11.59
CA SER A 746 14.19 5.83 -11.98
C SER A 746 15.09 6.37 -10.86
N SER A 747 14.67 6.21 -9.60
CA SER A 747 15.45 6.63 -8.43
C SER A 747 16.44 5.56 -7.95
N GLY A 748 16.53 4.41 -8.60
CA GLY A 748 17.42 3.31 -8.23
C GLY A 748 16.95 2.51 -7.01
N LEU A 749 15.69 2.61 -6.62
CA LEU A 749 15.08 1.79 -5.58
C LEU A 749 14.66 0.44 -6.16
N LYS A 750 14.87 -0.63 -5.38
CA LYS A 750 14.42 -1.97 -5.75
C LYS A 750 12.99 -2.17 -5.28
N VAL A 751 12.10 -2.49 -6.21
CA VAL A 751 10.68 -2.74 -5.89
C VAL A 751 10.54 -4.11 -5.25
N PHE A 752 9.90 -4.15 -4.08
CA PHE A 752 9.42 -5.38 -3.46
C PHE A 752 7.89 -5.35 -3.38
N GLN A 753 7.24 -6.42 -3.85
CA GLN A 753 5.79 -6.55 -3.85
C GLN A 753 5.43 -7.96 -3.36
N ILE A 754 4.48 -8.04 -2.44
CA ILE A 754 4.00 -9.30 -1.87
C ILE A 754 3.23 -10.08 -2.94
N LYS A 755 3.54 -11.37 -3.07
CA LYS A 755 2.81 -12.29 -3.96
C LYS A 755 1.84 -13.13 -3.14
N VAL A 756 0.69 -12.54 -2.84
CA VAL A 756 -0.35 -13.20 -2.04
C VAL A 756 -1.03 -14.31 -2.85
N HIS A 757 -1.21 -15.47 -2.23
CA HIS A 757 -2.02 -16.58 -2.75
C HIS A 757 -3.10 -16.98 -1.73
N GLY A 758 -4.10 -17.77 -2.12
CA GLY A 758 -5.24 -18.12 -1.25
C GLY A 758 -4.91 -18.81 0.08
N LYS A 759 -3.66 -19.30 0.27
CA LYS A 759 -3.16 -19.89 1.53
C LYS A 759 -2.12 -19.03 2.25
N TYR A 760 -2.00 -17.75 1.92
CA TYR A 760 -0.96 -16.88 2.49
C TYR A 760 -1.32 -16.54 3.94
N THR A 761 -0.39 -16.76 4.85
CA THR A 761 -0.59 -16.63 6.30
C THR A 761 0.20 -15.45 6.88
N ALA A 762 0.02 -15.17 8.18
CA ALA A 762 0.80 -14.16 8.88
C ALA A 762 2.27 -14.54 9.07
N GLU A 763 2.58 -15.84 9.15
CA GLU A 763 3.98 -16.31 9.24
C GLU A 763 4.73 -16.04 7.92
N ASP A 764 4.09 -16.30 6.77
CA ASP A 764 4.67 -15.98 5.45
C ASP A 764 4.97 -14.48 5.32
N PHE A 765 4.07 -13.64 5.86
CA PHE A 765 4.26 -12.19 5.88
C PHE A 765 5.41 -11.75 6.78
N ASP A 766 5.57 -12.38 7.93
CA ASP A 766 6.68 -12.12 8.83
C ASP A 766 8.02 -12.49 8.19
N ASP A 767 8.08 -13.61 7.47
CA ASP A 767 9.27 -14.02 6.72
C ASP A 767 9.62 -13.02 5.60
N ASP A 768 8.62 -12.56 4.85
CA ASP A 768 8.79 -11.50 3.85
C ASP A 768 9.31 -10.20 4.47
N LEU A 769 8.75 -9.79 5.62
CA LEU A 769 9.21 -8.61 6.37
C LEU A 769 10.65 -8.79 6.85
N ARG A 770 11.02 -9.93 7.44
CA ARG A 770 12.40 -10.18 7.87
C ARG A 770 13.38 -10.06 6.70
N ASN A 771 13.02 -10.57 5.53
CA ASN A 771 13.84 -10.44 4.32
C ASN A 771 14.01 -8.97 3.90
N VAL A 772 12.92 -8.21 3.83
CA VAL A 772 12.95 -6.78 3.49
C VAL A 772 13.81 -6.00 4.49
N LEU A 773 13.60 -6.19 5.79
CA LEU A 773 14.34 -5.46 6.82
C LEU A 773 15.82 -5.83 6.85
N ARG A 774 16.19 -7.10 6.63
CA ARG A 774 17.60 -7.48 6.50
C ARG A 774 18.27 -6.84 5.28
N ARG A 775 17.57 -6.75 4.13
CA ARG A 775 18.11 -6.09 2.93
C ARG A 775 18.28 -4.58 3.14
N CYS A 776 17.32 -3.92 3.76
CA CYS A 776 17.41 -2.49 4.07
C CYS A 776 18.46 -2.19 5.14
N GLY A 777 18.40 -2.90 6.28
CA GLY A 777 19.17 -2.56 7.48
C GLY A 777 20.60 -3.11 7.50
N VAL A 778 20.85 -4.30 6.94
CA VAL A 778 22.20 -4.89 6.90
C VAL A 778 22.91 -4.56 5.60
N LYS A 779 22.27 -4.83 4.44
CA LYS A 779 22.90 -4.63 3.12
C LYS A 779 22.89 -3.16 2.67
N GLY A 780 22.07 -2.30 3.30
CA GLY A 780 21.90 -0.90 2.88
C GLY A 780 21.23 -0.75 1.52
N GLU A 781 20.42 -1.73 1.11
CA GLU A 781 19.70 -1.67 -0.16
C GLU A 781 18.48 -0.75 -0.04
N LYS A 782 18.30 0.17 -0.99
CA LYS A 782 17.12 1.05 -1.04
C LYS A 782 15.93 0.28 -1.62
N ILE A 783 14.86 0.13 -0.85
CA ILE A 783 13.70 -0.68 -1.22
C ILE A 783 12.43 0.16 -1.25
N CYS A 784 11.68 0.02 -2.35
CA CYS A 784 10.30 0.49 -2.46
C CYS A 784 9.36 -0.71 -2.22
N PHE A 785 8.81 -0.80 -1.03
CA PHE A 785 7.84 -1.83 -0.66
C PHE A 785 6.43 -1.40 -1.03
N ILE A 786 5.84 -2.03 -2.05
CA ILE A 786 4.48 -1.73 -2.51
C ILE A 786 3.51 -2.75 -1.92
N MET A 787 2.51 -2.26 -1.18
CA MET A 787 1.44 -3.04 -0.58
C MET A 787 0.10 -2.57 -1.13
N ASP A 788 -0.59 -3.45 -1.88
CA ASP A 788 -1.94 -3.17 -2.35
C ASP A 788 -2.98 -3.51 -1.29
N GLU A 789 -4.12 -2.83 -1.31
CA GLU A 789 -5.25 -3.08 -0.40
C GLU A 789 -5.72 -4.54 -0.48
N SER A 790 -5.65 -5.16 -1.66
CA SER A 790 -5.99 -6.58 -1.86
C SER A 790 -5.02 -7.54 -1.15
N ASN A 791 -3.81 -7.09 -0.82
CA ASN A 791 -2.80 -7.91 -0.13
C ASN A 791 -3.04 -7.97 1.39
N VAL A 792 -3.89 -7.10 1.93
CA VAL A 792 -4.23 -7.05 3.36
C VAL A 792 -5.31 -8.11 3.64
N LEU A 793 -4.87 -9.35 3.87
CA LEU A 793 -5.75 -10.47 4.20
C LEU A 793 -6.22 -10.44 5.66
N ASP A 794 -5.34 -10.02 6.56
CA ASP A 794 -5.60 -9.95 7.99
C ASP A 794 -5.24 -8.56 8.54
N SER A 795 -5.96 -8.16 9.59
CA SER A 795 -5.74 -6.94 10.37
C SER A 795 -4.34 -6.88 10.98
N GLY A 796 -3.75 -8.04 11.34
CA GLY A 796 -2.39 -8.14 11.85
C GLY A 796 -1.33 -7.60 10.88
N PHE A 797 -1.58 -7.60 9.55
CA PHE A 797 -0.59 -7.09 8.59
C PHE A 797 -0.45 -5.57 8.71
N LEU A 798 -1.57 -4.85 8.82
CA LEU A 798 -1.55 -3.39 8.98
C LEU A 798 -0.93 -2.97 10.31
N GLU A 799 -1.07 -3.78 11.35
CA GLU A 799 -0.41 -3.55 12.63
C GLU A 799 1.12 -3.61 12.51
N ARG A 800 1.65 -4.68 11.91
CA ARG A 800 3.09 -4.83 11.65
C ARG A 800 3.63 -3.69 10.81
N MET A 801 2.84 -3.25 9.83
CA MET A 801 3.18 -2.07 9.05
C MET A 801 3.14 -0.78 9.89
N ASN A 802 2.17 -0.63 10.77
CA ASN A 802 2.05 0.54 11.63
C ASN A 802 3.24 0.67 12.58
N THR A 803 3.68 -0.44 13.20
CA THR A 803 4.88 -0.45 14.06
C THR A 803 6.14 -0.18 13.25
N LEU A 804 6.26 -0.79 12.06
CA LEU A 804 7.39 -0.54 11.15
C LEU A 804 7.49 0.92 10.72
N LEU A 805 6.37 1.56 10.37
CA LEU A 805 6.32 2.97 10.00
C LEU A 805 6.56 3.91 11.20
N ALA A 806 6.25 3.45 12.42
CA ALA A 806 6.47 4.20 13.65
C ALA A 806 7.95 4.30 14.01
N ASN A 807 8.53 3.11 14.18
CA ASN A 807 9.79 2.94 14.90
C ASN A 807 10.91 2.53 13.94
N GLY A 808 10.58 2.12 12.71
CA GLY A 808 11.54 1.46 11.82
C GLY A 808 11.76 -0.01 12.18
N GLU A 809 10.94 -0.58 13.07
CA GLU A 809 11.07 -1.96 13.54
C GLU A 809 9.72 -2.56 13.92
N VAL A 810 9.70 -3.88 14.04
CA VAL A 810 8.54 -4.67 14.48
C VAL A 810 8.96 -5.49 15.70
N PRO A 811 8.45 -5.18 16.91
CA PRO A 811 8.76 -5.95 18.11
C PRO A 811 8.40 -7.43 17.97
N GLY A 812 9.28 -8.32 18.43
CA GLY A 812 9.11 -9.77 18.35
C GLY A 812 9.26 -10.37 16.95
N LEU A 813 9.62 -9.58 15.93
CA LEU A 813 9.86 -10.11 14.58
C LEU A 813 11.18 -10.89 14.49
N PHE A 814 12.22 -10.45 15.21
CA PHE A 814 13.50 -11.14 15.31
C PHE A 814 13.69 -11.65 16.74
N GLU A 815 13.59 -12.96 16.94
CA GLU A 815 13.70 -13.61 18.25
C GLU A 815 14.73 -14.76 18.22
N GLY A 816 15.26 -15.12 19.40
CA GLY A 816 16.16 -16.26 19.57
C GLY A 816 17.36 -16.25 18.63
N ASP A 817 17.53 -17.35 17.89
CA ASP A 817 18.65 -17.56 16.97
C ASP A 817 18.67 -16.53 15.82
N GLU A 818 17.50 -16.06 15.37
CA GLU A 818 17.42 -15.05 14.31
C GLU A 818 17.96 -13.70 14.75
N PHE A 819 17.74 -13.32 16.02
CA PHE A 819 18.27 -12.08 16.59
C PHE A 819 19.79 -12.15 16.73
N ALA A 820 20.33 -13.27 17.21
CA ALA A 820 21.78 -13.47 17.29
C ALA A 820 22.44 -13.42 15.90
N SER A 821 21.81 -14.02 14.90
CA SER A 821 22.24 -13.95 13.50
C SER A 821 22.21 -12.51 12.96
N LEU A 822 21.14 -11.76 13.26
CA LEU A 822 21.01 -10.36 12.88
C LEU A 822 22.09 -9.48 13.51
N MET A 823 22.36 -9.63 14.81
CA MET A 823 23.38 -8.84 15.52
C MET A 823 24.77 -9.07 14.96
N THR A 824 25.10 -10.32 14.62
CA THR A 824 26.37 -10.66 13.97
C THR A 824 26.49 -9.96 12.62
N ALA A 825 25.44 -10.03 11.80
CA ALA A 825 25.41 -9.39 10.48
C ALA A 825 25.46 -7.84 10.57
N CYS A 826 24.79 -7.25 11.56
CA CYS A 826 24.84 -5.81 11.82
C CYS A 826 26.24 -5.36 12.24
N LYS A 827 26.93 -6.16 13.06
CA LYS A 827 28.31 -5.86 13.48
C LYS A 827 29.26 -5.87 12.28
N GLU A 828 29.16 -6.88 11.42
CA GLU A 828 29.95 -6.96 10.18
C GLU A 828 29.66 -5.78 9.24
N ALA A 829 28.38 -5.42 9.08
CA ALA A 829 27.97 -4.30 8.23
C ALA A 829 28.42 -2.95 8.78
N ALA A 830 28.31 -2.71 10.09
CA ALA A 830 28.78 -1.49 10.75
C ALA A 830 30.31 -1.35 10.62
N GLN A 831 31.06 -2.43 10.83
CA GLN A 831 32.51 -2.47 10.63
C GLN A 831 32.90 -2.17 9.18
N SER A 832 32.15 -2.68 8.20
CA SER A 832 32.39 -2.38 6.78
C SER A 832 32.23 -0.89 6.45
N LYS A 833 31.38 -0.16 7.19
CA LYS A 833 31.18 1.29 7.08
C LYS A 833 32.13 2.11 7.99
N GLY A 834 33.06 1.46 8.69
CA GLY A 834 34.02 2.10 9.58
C GLY A 834 33.45 2.55 10.93
N GLN A 835 32.30 2.01 11.36
CA GLN A 835 31.73 2.26 12.67
C GLN A 835 31.97 1.05 13.59
N LEU A 836 32.65 1.29 14.72
CA LEU A 836 32.88 0.27 15.76
C LEU A 836 31.76 0.39 16.80
N LEU A 837 30.78 -0.50 16.70
CA LEU A 837 29.68 -0.64 17.65
C LEU A 837 29.83 -1.98 18.38
N ASP A 838 29.87 -1.94 19.70
CA ASP A 838 30.15 -3.14 20.53
C ASP A 838 28.93 -3.60 21.34
N SER A 839 28.00 -2.70 21.65
CA SER A 839 26.76 -3.01 22.37
C SER A 839 25.68 -3.53 21.41
N GLN A 840 24.90 -4.53 21.86
CA GLN A 840 23.75 -5.04 21.09
C GLN A 840 22.69 -3.93 20.89
N GLU A 841 22.50 -3.07 21.88
CA GLU A 841 21.55 -1.95 21.81
C GLU A 841 21.98 -0.91 20.77
N GLU A 842 23.27 -0.60 20.72
CA GLU A 842 23.84 0.32 19.72
C GLU A 842 23.74 -0.25 18.30
N LEU A 843 24.03 -1.54 18.14
CA LEU A 843 23.89 -2.24 16.86
C LEU A 843 22.43 -2.25 16.39
N TYR A 844 21.49 -2.48 17.30
CA TYR A 844 20.06 -2.48 16.96
C TYR A 844 19.56 -1.08 16.61
N LYS A 845 19.95 -0.05 17.38
CA LYS A 845 19.67 1.37 17.04
C LYS A 845 20.22 1.73 15.66
N TRP A 846 21.44 1.29 15.34
CA TRP A 846 22.03 1.51 14.03
C TRP A 846 21.24 0.80 12.92
N PHE A 847 20.85 -0.46 13.13
CA PHE A 847 20.02 -1.22 12.18
C PHE A 847 18.70 -0.52 11.89
N THR A 848 18.00 -0.06 12.92
CA THR A 848 16.75 0.69 12.80
C THR A 848 16.96 2.01 12.04
N GLN A 849 18.06 2.74 12.29
CA GLN A 849 18.41 3.95 11.52
C GLN A 849 18.66 3.64 10.02
N GLN A 850 19.28 2.50 9.70
CA GLN A 850 19.47 2.10 8.29
C GLN A 850 18.13 1.78 7.61
N ILE A 851 17.18 1.17 8.32
CA ILE A 851 15.83 0.91 7.78
C ILE A 851 15.12 2.24 7.48
N VAL A 852 15.12 3.18 8.43
CA VAL A 852 14.50 4.52 8.31
C VAL A 852 14.99 5.30 7.09
N GLN A 853 16.25 5.10 6.69
CA GLN A 853 16.86 5.77 5.53
C GLN A 853 16.60 5.08 4.19
N ASN A 854 16.45 3.75 4.19
CA ASN A 854 16.45 2.96 2.96
C ASN A 854 15.09 2.36 2.59
N LEU A 855 14.15 2.27 3.53
CA LEU A 855 12.84 1.67 3.33
C LEU A 855 11.80 2.75 3.00
N HIS A 856 11.19 2.63 1.83
CA HIS A 856 10.02 3.41 1.44
C HIS A 856 8.84 2.46 1.25
N VAL A 857 7.70 2.80 1.84
CA VAL A 857 6.49 1.96 1.80
C VAL A 857 5.42 2.72 1.03
N VAL A 858 4.81 2.07 0.04
CA VAL A 858 3.73 2.62 -0.77
C VAL A 858 2.47 1.77 -0.61
N PHE A 859 1.43 2.36 -0.03
CA PHE A 859 0.11 1.77 0.01
C PHE A 859 -0.68 2.20 -1.21
N THR A 860 -1.25 1.24 -1.95
CA THR A 860 -2.22 1.54 -3.01
C THR A 860 -3.60 1.14 -2.55
N MET A 861 -4.54 2.09 -2.54
CA MET A 861 -5.90 1.87 -2.08
C MET A 861 -6.89 2.44 -3.09
N ASN A 862 -8.10 1.87 -3.10
CA ASN A 862 -9.20 2.44 -3.86
C ASN A 862 -9.99 3.45 -3.00
N PRO A 863 -10.61 4.48 -3.61
CA PRO A 863 -11.46 5.39 -2.87
C PRO A 863 -12.66 4.61 -2.33
N PRO A 864 -12.98 4.74 -1.03
CA PRO A 864 -14.10 4.01 -0.46
C PRO A 864 -15.45 4.54 -0.96
N THR A 865 -16.39 3.66 -1.26
CA THR A 865 -17.77 4.05 -1.63
C THR A 865 -18.67 4.35 -0.42
N GLU A 866 -18.32 3.84 0.77
CA GLU A 866 -19.07 4.02 2.05
C GLU A 866 -18.21 4.74 3.12
N GLY A 867 -17.20 5.51 2.68
CA GLY A 867 -16.19 6.12 3.54
C GLY A 867 -15.09 5.13 3.96
N LEU A 868 -13.93 5.63 4.42
CA LEU A 868 -12.73 4.86 4.79
C LEU A 868 -12.92 3.93 6.02
N SER A 869 -14.16 3.56 6.34
CA SER A 869 -14.65 3.35 7.71
C SER A 869 -14.40 1.97 8.31
N SER A 870 -13.97 0.94 7.56
CA SER A 870 -13.75 -0.39 8.16
C SER A 870 -12.29 -0.85 8.24
N LYS A 871 -11.48 -0.69 7.17
CA LYS A 871 -10.08 -1.16 7.14
C LYS A 871 -9.02 -0.08 7.33
N ALA A 872 -9.28 1.12 6.82
CA ALA A 872 -8.37 2.25 7.02
C ALA A 872 -8.59 2.93 8.39
N ALA A 873 -9.84 2.91 8.87
CA ALA A 873 -10.19 3.27 10.25
C ALA A 873 -9.51 2.37 11.30
N THR A 874 -9.08 1.15 10.94
CA THR A 874 -8.34 0.25 11.85
C THR A 874 -6.94 0.77 12.17
N SER A 875 -6.38 1.68 11.35
CA SER A 875 -5.05 2.24 11.60
C SER A 875 -4.95 3.72 11.16
N PRO A 876 -5.57 4.65 11.91
CA PRO A 876 -5.47 6.10 11.64
C PRO A 876 -4.03 6.62 11.62
N ALA A 877 -3.12 5.92 12.31
CA ALA A 877 -1.70 6.21 12.33
C ALA A 877 -1.02 6.13 10.94
N LEU A 878 -1.57 5.36 9.99
CA LEU A 878 -1.06 5.30 8.61
C LEU A 878 -1.18 6.67 7.92
N PHE A 879 -2.33 7.33 8.06
CA PHE A 879 -2.56 8.67 7.49
C PHE A 879 -1.65 9.73 8.10
N ASN A 880 -1.29 9.58 9.37
CA ASN A 880 -0.42 10.53 10.05
C ASN A 880 1.05 10.41 9.63
N ARG A 881 1.49 9.21 9.23
CA ARG A 881 2.91 8.93 8.92
C ARG A 881 3.22 8.99 7.44
N CYS A 882 2.31 8.53 6.59
CA CYS A 882 2.49 8.55 5.14
C CYS A 882 2.01 9.87 4.54
N VAL A 883 2.65 10.28 3.44
CA VAL A 883 2.13 11.36 2.58
C VAL A 883 0.99 10.82 1.74
N LEU A 884 -0.18 11.45 1.82
CA LEU A 884 -1.33 11.07 1.00
C LEU A 884 -1.29 11.82 -0.32
N ASN A 885 -1.38 11.09 -1.42
CA ASN A 885 -1.52 11.64 -2.77
C ASN A 885 -2.80 11.10 -3.40
N TRP A 886 -3.79 11.97 -3.55
CA TRP A 886 -5.08 11.63 -4.12
C TRP A 886 -5.00 11.62 -5.66
N PHE A 887 -4.92 10.41 -6.22
CA PHE A 887 -5.01 10.16 -7.67
C PHE A 887 -6.42 10.42 -8.20
N GLY A 888 -7.46 10.11 -7.41
CA GLY A 888 -8.84 10.25 -7.85
C GLY A 888 -9.17 9.37 -9.07
N ASP A 889 -10.05 9.89 -9.92
CA ASP A 889 -10.34 9.35 -11.25
C ASP A 889 -9.61 10.17 -12.31
N TRP A 890 -9.52 9.66 -13.54
CA TRP A 890 -8.92 10.41 -14.65
C TRP A 890 -9.74 11.66 -14.96
N SER A 891 -9.05 12.79 -15.04
CA SER A 891 -9.64 14.08 -15.45
C SER A 891 -10.17 14.02 -16.88
N ASP A 892 -11.09 14.95 -17.22
CA ASP A 892 -11.60 15.11 -18.58
C ASP A 892 -10.43 15.29 -19.59
N GLN A 893 -9.36 15.96 -19.16
CA GLN A 893 -8.13 16.14 -19.94
C GLN A 893 -7.36 14.82 -20.14
N ALA A 894 -7.18 14.03 -19.08
CA ALA A 894 -6.51 12.74 -19.14
C ALA A 894 -7.24 11.78 -20.09
N LEU A 895 -8.57 11.67 -19.97
CA LEU A 895 -9.40 10.84 -20.84
C LEU A 895 -9.28 11.27 -22.31
N PHE A 896 -9.34 12.58 -22.58
CA PHE A 896 -9.19 13.11 -23.93
C PHE A 896 -7.81 12.82 -24.51
N GLN A 897 -6.73 13.09 -23.77
CA GLN A 897 -5.36 12.89 -24.22
C GLN A 897 -5.03 11.41 -24.46
N VAL A 898 -5.48 10.52 -23.57
CA VAL A 898 -5.34 9.07 -23.75
C VAL A 898 -6.12 8.59 -24.96
N GLY A 899 -7.35 9.07 -25.15
CA GLY A 899 -8.15 8.79 -26.34
C GLY A 899 -7.48 9.25 -27.62
N TYR A 900 -6.87 10.44 -27.60
CA TYR A 900 -6.14 10.99 -28.73
C TYR A 900 -4.92 10.14 -29.10
N GLU A 901 -4.04 9.83 -28.14
CA GLU A 901 -2.81 9.05 -28.40
C GLU A 901 -3.12 7.61 -28.86
N LEU A 902 -4.09 6.93 -28.24
CA LEU A 902 -4.45 5.56 -28.62
C LEU A 902 -5.14 5.46 -29.98
N THR A 903 -5.75 6.54 -30.46
CA THR A 903 -6.39 6.59 -31.77
C THR A 903 -5.50 7.20 -32.86
N GLN A 904 -4.24 7.53 -32.58
CA GLN A 904 -3.30 8.05 -33.59
C GLN A 904 -3.02 7.06 -34.72
N SER A 905 -3.03 5.75 -34.44
CA SER A 905 -2.87 4.70 -35.44
C SER A 905 -4.05 4.62 -36.41
N VAL A 906 -5.19 5.25 -36.07
CA VAL A 906 -6.42 5.25 -36.86
C VAL A 906 -6.51 6.54 -37.68
N ASP A 907 -6.88 6.41 -38.95
CA ASP A 907 -7.18 7.54 -39.82
C ASP A 907 -8.57 8.10 -39.52
N LEU A 908 -8.60 9.15 -38.70
CA LEU A 908 -9.80 9.87 -38.28
C LEU A 908 -9.83 11.31 -38.84
N ASP A 909 -8.88 11.70 -39.68
CA ASP A 909 -8.74 13.08 -40.13
C ASP A 909 -9.51 13.30 -41.43
N ARG A 910 -10.70 13.91 -41.34
CA ARG A 910 -11.55 14.21 -42.50
C ARG A 910 -11.57 15.69 -42.80
N SER A 911 -10.96 16.09 -43.92
CA SER A 911 -10.93 17.49 -44.39
C SER A 911 -12.31 18.03 -44.80
N SER A 912 -13.25 17.15 -45.17
CA SER A 912 -14.63 17.51 -45.53
C SER A 912 -15.57 17.65 -44.33
N TYR A 913 -15.08 17.45 -43.10
CA TYR A 913 -15.90 17.52 -41.90
C TYR A 913 -16.06 18.97 -41.43
N VAL A 914 -17.30 19.34 -41.11
CA VAL A 914 -17.64 20.63 -40.48
C VAL A 914 -18.30 20.33 -39.14
N SER A 915 -17.76 20.88 -38.06
CA SER A 915 -18.28 20.68 -36.70
C SER A 915 -19.67 21.33 -36.56
N PRO A 916 -20.71 20.59 -36.12
CA PRO A 916 -22.00 21.19 -35.80
C PRO A 916 -21.90 22.17 -34.62
N ASP A 917 -22.72 23.23 -34.63
CA ASP A 917 -22.76 24.24 -33.54
C ASP A 917 -23.22 23.65 -32.19
N SER A 918 -23.85 22.46 -32.19
CA SER A 918 -24.44 21.81 -31.02
C SER A 918 -23.63 20.62 -30.47
N ILE A 919 -22.31 20.54 -30.71
CA ILE A 919 -21.50 19.43 -30.16
C ILE A 919 -21.49 19.52 -28.63
N PRO A 920 -21.84 18.45 -27.89
CA PRO A 920 -21.69 18.41 -26.45
C PRO A 920 -20.20 18.41 -26.08
N VAL A 921 -19.73 19.49 -25.45
CA VAL A 921 -18.34 19.63 -25.00
C VAL A 921 -18.13 18.79 -23.73
N ALA A 922 -17.45 17.66 -23.86
CA ALA A 922 -17.05 16.84 -22.72
C ALA A 922 -15.68 17.26 -22.19
N TYR A 923 -14.75 17.65 -23.07
CA TYR A 923 -13.47 18.24 -22.68
C TYR A 923 -13.55 19.78 -22.64
N ARG A 924 -13.38 20.38 -21.46
CA ARG A 924 -13.59 21.82 -21.23
C ARG A 924 -12.70 22.75 -22.07
N GLN A 925 -11.52 22.31 -22.50
CA GLN A 925 -10.55 23.11 -23.27
C GLN A 925 -10.53 22.75 -24.76
N LEU A 926 -11.59 22.12 -25.27
CA LEU A 926 -11.71 21.79 -26.69
C LEU A 926 -11.68 23.07 -27.55
N GLN A 927 -10.76 23.14 -28.50
CA GLN A 927 -10.70 24.25 -29.46
C GLN A 927 -11.80 24.09 -30.53
N LEU A 928 -12.58 25.15 -30.74
CA LEU A 928 -13.66 25.19 -31.75
C LEU A 928 -13.24 26.08 -32.92
N PRO A 929 -13.50 25.70 -34.19
CA PRO A 929 -14.21 24.49 -34.64
C PRO A 929 -13.36 23.22 -34.48
N ALA A 930 -13.96 22.16 -33.95
CA ALA A 930 -13.25 20.91 -33.65
C ALA A 930 -12.97 20.11 -34.94
N SER A 931 -11.77 19.51 -35.04
CA SER A 931 -11.46 18.57 -36.12
C SER A 931 -12.32 17.30 -36.01
N HIS A 932 -12.40 16.50 -37.09
CA HIS A 932 -13.16 15.25 -37.03
C HIS A 932 -12.62 14.30 -35.95
N ARG A 933 -11.29 14.23 -35.81
CA ARG A 933 -10.62 13.47 -34.75
C ARG A 933 -11.00 13.97 -33.37
N ASP A 934 -10.90 15.28 -33.12
CA ASP A 934 -11.25 15.86 -31.83
C ASP A 934 -12.71 15.63 -31.46
N ALA A 935 -13.63 15.70 -32.44
CA ALA A 935 -15.05 15.40 -32.24
C ALA A 935 -15.30 13.93 -31.86
N VAL A 936 -14.60 12.98 -32.50
CA VAL A 936 -14.69 11.55 -32.18
C VAL A 936 -14.13 11.28 -30.78
N VAL A 937 -12.95 11.79 -30.46
CA VAL A 937 -12.33 11.62 -29.14
C VAL A 937 -13.18 12.26 -28.04
N ASN A 938 -13.69 13.47 -28.24
CA ASN A 938 -14.61 14.12 -27.31
C ASN A 938 -15.90 13.29 -27.09
N SER A 939 -16.40 12.63 -28.14
CA SER A 939 -17.56 11.73 -28.03
C SER A 939 -17.24 10.48 -27.20
N MET A 940 -16.03 9.92 -27.34
CA MET A 940 -15.59 8.78 -26.52
C MET A 940 -15.56 9.14 -25.03
N VAL A 941 -15.04 10.32 -24.69
CA VAL A 941 -15.06 10.86 -23.32
C VAL A 941 -16.50 11.05 -22.83
N HIS A 942 -17.37 11.61 -23.67
CA HIS A 942 -18.79 11.79 -23.34
C HIS A 942 -19.50 10.45 -23.03
N VAL A 943 -19.25 9.42 -23.83
CA VAL A 943 -19.79 8.06 -23.61
C VAL A 943 -19.35 7.53 -22.25
N HIS A 944 -18.06 7.68 -21.90
CA HIS A 944 -17.55 7.27 -20.60
C HIS A 944 -18.29 7.97 -19.45
N HIS A 945 -18.43 9.31 -19.48
CA HIS A 945 -19.14 10.04 -18.44
C HIS A 945 -20.63 9.69 -18.35
N SER A 946 -21.26 9.35 -19.48
CA SER A 946 -22.68 8.93 -19.49
C SER A 946 -22.92 7.68 -18.64
N MET A 947 -21.93 6.80 -18.51
CA MET A 947 -22.02 5.58 -17.70
C MET A 947 -22.05 5.87 -16.20
N HIS A 948 -21.41 6.93 -15.71
CA HIS A 948 -21.57 7.35 -14.29
C HIS A 948 -23.03 7.69 -13.97
N LYS A 949 -23.71 8.42 -14.88
CA LYS A 949 -25.14 8.75 -14.71
C LYS A 949 -26.01 7.48 -14.73
N PHE A 950 -25.65 6.50 -15.56
CA PHE A 950 -26.34 5.21 -15.59
C PHE A 950 -26.13 4.40 -14.31
N ASN A 951 -24.89 4.28 -13.81
CA ASN A 951 -24.58 3.58 -12.56
C ASN A 951 -25.32 4.21 -11.37
N ALA A 952 -25.40 5.55 -11.30
CA ALA A 952 -26.18 6.24 -10.27
C ALA A 952 -27.68 5.92 -10.35
N ARG A 953 -28.25 5.80 -11.56
CA ARG A 953 -29.64 5.37 -11.75
C ARG A 953 -29.84 3.90 -11.38
N LEU A 954 -28.90 3.03 -11.74
CA LEU A 954 -28.93 1.61 -11.44
C LEU A 954 -28.92 1.36 -9.92
N LEU A 955 -28.06 2.07 -9.19
CA LEU A 955 -28.02 2.02 -7.73
C LEU A 955 -29.36 2.46 -7.13
N ARG A 956 -29.92 3.58 -7.59
CA ARG A 956 -31.22 4.08 -7.09
C ARG A 956 -32.39 3.16 -7.41
N GLN A 957 -32.40 2.50 -8.56
CA GLN A 957 -33.54 1.69 -9.03
C GLN A 957 -33.47 0.22 -8.62
N GLN A 958 -32.28 -0.38 -8.66
CA GLN A 958 -32.09 -1.82 -8.47
C GLN A 958 -31.22 -2.17 -7.27
N ASN A 959 -30.68 -1.17 -6.56
CA ASN A 959 -29.70 -1.35 -5.49
C ASN A 959 -28.51 -2.23 -5.89
N LYS A 960 -28.12 -2.15 -7.18
CA LYS A 960 -26.96 -2.84 -7.74
C LYS A 960 -25.87 -1.81 -8.02
N THR A 961 -24.68 -2.09 -7.53
CA THR A 961 -23.49 -1.28 -7.77
C THR A 961 -22.68 -1.87 -8.93
N THR A 962 -22.29 -1.00 -9.86
CA THR A 962 -21.35 -1.30 -10.94
C THR A 962 -20.24 -0.25 -10.91
N TYR A 963 -19.01 -0.68 -11.15
CA TYR A 963 -17.83 0.19 -11.10
C TYR A 963 -17.43 0.62 -12.51
N LEU A 964 -17.14 1.91 -12.69
CA LEU A 964 -16.51 2.44 -13.90
C LEU A 964 -15.07 2.81 -13.55
N THR A 965 -14.12 2.41 -14.39
CA THR A 965 -12.69 2.63 -14.14
C THR A 965 -11.99 2.99 -15.45
N PRO A 966 -10.81 3.64 -15.40
CA PRO A 966 -9.96 3.89 -16.56
C PRO A 966 -9.65 2.63 -17.38
N ARG A 967 -9.60 1.46 -16.74
CA ARG A 967 -9.43 0.18 -17.43
C ARG A 967 -10.55 -0.10 -18.43
N HIS A 968 -11.80 0.23 -18.09
CA HIS A 968 -12.92 0.11 -19.02
C HIS A 968 -12.82 1.10 -20.17
N PHE A 969 -12.26 2.29 -19.95
CA PHE A 969 -12.02 3.26 -21.01
C PHE A 969 -10.93 2.78 -21.98
N LEU A 970 -9.82 2.25 -21.46
CA LEU A 970 -8.76 1.66 -22.28
C LEU A 970 -9.27 0.46 -23.10
N ASP A 971 -10.09 -0.40 -22.50
CA ASP A 971 -10.73 -1.52 -23.20
C ASP A 971 -11.69 -1.04 -24.30
N PHE A 972 -12.50 -0.02 -23.99
CA PHE A 972 -13.36 0.62 -24.98
C PHE A 972 -12.58 1.18 -26.18
N LEU A 973 -11.48 1.89 -25.94
CA LEU A 973 -10.62 2.44 -27.00
C LEU A 973 -9.95 1.32 -27.81
N SER A 974 -9.39 0.31 -27.15
CA SER A 974 -8.79 -0.86 -27.80
C SER A 974 -9.79 -1.58 -28.71
N GLN A 975 -11.00 -1.80 -28.21
CA GLN A 975 -12.07 -2.43 -28.96
C GLN A 975 -12.52 -1.57 -30.14
N PHE A 976 -12.60 -0.24 -29.98
CA PHE A 976 -12.91 0.68 -31.06
C PHE A 976 -11.86 0.62 -32.18
N VAL A 977 -10.57 0.71 -31.84
CA VAL A 977 -9.47 0.66 -32.82
C VAL A 977 -9.50 -0.68 -33.57
N LYS A 978 -9.69 -1.78 -32.85
CA LYS A 978 -9.79 -3.13 -33.44
C LYS A 978 -10.95 -3.23 -34.44
N LEU A 979 -12.15 -2.82 -34.02
CA LEU A 979 -13.34 -2.89 -34.87
C LEU A 979 -13.25 -1.94 -36.07
N TYR A 980 -12.67 -0.75 -35.89
CA TYR A 980 -12.48 0.19 -36.98
C TYR A 980 -11.59 -0.39 -38.07
N ASN A 981 -10.43 -0.95 -37.69
CA ASN A 981 -9.50 -1.56 -38.64
C ASN A 981 -10.13 -2.77 -39.33
N GLU A 982 -10.77 -3.67 -38.58
CA GLU A 982 -11.48 -4.83 -39.15
C GLU A 982 -12.53 -4.40 -40.18
N LYS A 983 -13.41 -3.46 -39.83
CA LYS A 983 -14.48 -3.01 -40.73
C LYS A 983 -13.95 -2.19 -41.90
N ARG A 984 -12.87 -1.45 -41.70
CA ARG A 984 -12.20 -0.71 -42.77
C ARG A 984 -11.57 -1.67 -43.77
N ASP A 985 -10.85 -2.68 -43.31
CA ASP A 985 -10.23 -3.71 -44.17
C ASP A 985 -11.30 -4.46 -44.97
N ASP A 986 -12.40 -4.87 -44.31
CA ASP A 986 -13.56 -5.51 -44.96
C ASP A 986 -14.14 -4.62 -46.09
N LEU A 987 -14.30 -3.32 -45.82
CA LEU A 987 -14.86 -2.36 -46.78
C LEU A 987 -13.87 -2.03 -47.91
N GLU A 988 -12.58 -1.89 -47.62
CA GLU A 988 -11.54 -1.68 -48.61
C GLU A 988 -11.44 -2.88 -49.57
N GLU A 989 -11.57 -4.11 -49.07
CA GLU A 989 -11.61 -5.31 -49.90
C GLU A 989 -12.85 -5.34 -50.80
N GLN A 990 -14.03 -5.03 -50.26
CA GLN A 990 -15.27 -4.91 -51.05
C GLN A 990 -15.19 -3.81 -52.10
N GLN A 991 -14.66 -2.65 -51.73
CA GLN A 991 -14.46 -1.52 -52.65
C GLN A 991 -13.46 -1.89 -53.75
N ARG A 992 -12.36 -2.58 -53.41
CA ARG A 992 -11.38 -3.05 -54.38
C ARG A 992 -12.00 -4.04 -55.36
N HIS A 993 -12.80 -5.00 -54.87
CA HIS A 993 -13.52 -5.94 -55.74
C HIS A 993 -14.49 -5.21 -56.69
N LEU A 994 -15.26 -4.24 -56.18
CA LEU A 994 -16.18 -3.43 -56.99
C LEU A 994 -15.44 -2.56 -58.01
N ASN A 995 -14.35 -1.90 -57.62
CA ASN A 995 -13.56 -1.06 -58.53
C ASN A 995 -12.95 -1.89 -59.65
N ILE A 996 -12.34 -3.05 -59.33
CA ILE A 996 -11.82 -3.97 -60.35
C ILE A 996 -12.95 -4.46 -61.28
N GLY A 997 -14.14 -4.73 -60.72
CA GLY A 997 -15.32 -5.09 -61.51
C GLY A 997 -15.78 -3.97 -62.44
N LEU A 998 -15.87 -2.74 -61.93
CA LEU A 998 -16.26 -1.54 -62.69
C LEU A 998 -15.25 -1.19 -63.78
N ASP A 999 -13.95 -1.30 -63.49
CA ASP A 999 -12.89 -1.04 -64.47
C ASP A 999 -12.98 -2.04 -65.63
N LYS A 1000 -13.17 -3.33 -65.33
CA LYS A 1000 -13.39 -4.35 -66.38
C LYS A 1000 -14.66 -4.10 -67.17
N LEU A 1001 -15.76 -3.73 -66.52
CA LEU A 1001 -17.00 -3.36 -67.21
C LEU A 1001 -16.78 -2.12 -68.10
N HIS A 1002 -16.06 -1.11 -67.61
CA HIS A 1002 -15.75 0.08 -68.36
C HIS A 1002 -14.88 -0.24 -69.58
N GLU A 1003 -13.79 -0.99 -69.41
CA GLU A 1003 -12.95 -1.47 -70.50
C GLU A 1003 -13.77 -2.23 -71.54
N THR A 1004 -14.66 -3.13 -71.11
CA THR A 1004 -15.55 -3.88 -71.99
C THR A 1004 -16.50 -2.95 -72.74
N THR A 1005 -17.08 -1.92 -72.08
CA THR A 1005 -17.96 -0.95 -72.74
C THR A 1005 -17.22 -0.11 -73.78
N VAL A 1006 -15.96 0.26 -73.52
CA VAL A 1006 -15.11 0.99 -74.47
C VAL A 1006 -14.81 0.09 -75.68
N GLN A 1007 -14.40 -1.16 -75.46
CA GLN A 1007 -14.13 -2.12 -76.54
C GLN A 1007 -15.38 -2.39 -77.41
N VAL A 1008 -16.55 -2.54 -76.80
CA VAL A 1008 -17.82 -2.73 -77.53
C VAL A 1008 -18.20 -1.47 -78.31
N SER A 1009 -17.97 -0.28 -77.74
CA SER A 1009 -18.21 0.99 -78.44
C SER A 1009 -17.32 1.14 -79.68
N ASP A 1010 -16.04 0.82 -79.56
CA ASP A 1010 -15.09 0.91 -80.67
C ASP A 1010 -15.34 -0.16 -81.74
N MET A 1011 -15.73 -1.37 -81.33
CA MET A 1011 -16.19 -2.42 -82.26
C MET A 1011 -17.47 -2.00 -82.99
N SER A 1012 -18.41 -1.34 -82.32
CA SER A 1012 -19.63 -0.81 -82.96
C SER A 1012 -19.31 0.28 -83.98
N LYS A 1013 -18.38 1.21 -83.67
CA LYS A 1013 -17.89 2.21 -84.65
C LYS A 1013 -17.23 1.52 -85.85
N SER A 1014 -16.35 0.55 -85.63
CA SER A 1014 -15.70 -0.20 -86.71
C SER A 1014 -16.71 -0.98 -87.56
N LEU A 1015 -17.76 -1.55 -86.97
CA LEU A 1015 -18.86 -2.18 -87.69
C LEU A 1015 -19.64 -1.18 -88.54
N THR A 1016 -19.90 0.03 -88.06
CA THR A 1016 -20.56 1.07 -88.85
C THR A 1016 -19.69 1.55 -90.02
N GLU A 1017 -18.38 1.72 -89.81
CA GLU A 1017 -17.44 2.06 -90.88
C GLU A 1017 -17.39 0.96 -91.95
N LYS A 1018 -17.26 -0.31 -91.52
CA LYS A 1018 -17.30 -1.44 -92.45
C LYS A 1018 -18.63 -1.56 -93.18
N ASN A 1019 -19.76 -1.21 -92.55
CA ASN A 1019 -21.07 -1.19 -93.23
C ASN A 1019 -21.16 -0.12 -94.32
N VAL A 1020 -20.60 1.07 -94.09
CA VAL A 1020 -20.50 2.12 -95.13
C VAL A 1020 -19.62 1.63 -96.28
N GLU A 1021 -18.49 0.99 -95.97
CA GLU A 1021 -17.60 0.39 -96.96
C GLU A 1021 -18.31 -0.72 -97.75
N LEU A 1022 -19.11 -1.56 -97.07
CA LEU A 1022 -19.92 -2.62 -97.66
C LEU A 1022 -20.99 -2.04 -98.59
N GLN A 1023 -21.66 -0.94 -98.23
CA GLN A 1023 -22.62 -0.26 -99.11
C GLN A 1023 -21.97 0.33 -100.36
N THR A 1024 -20.78 0.93 -100.23
CA THR A 1024 -20.03 1.41 -101.41
C THR A 1024 -19.59 0.25 -102.30
N LYS A 1025 -19.11 -0.85 -101.71
CA LYS A 1025 -18.72 -2.07 -102.43
C LYS A 1025 -19.93 -2.78 -103.05
N ASP A 1026 -21.10 -2.73 -102.42
CA ASP A 1026 -22.37 -3.26 -102.93
C ASP A 1026 -22.91 -2.42 -104.10
N ALA A 1027 -22.75 -1.10 -104.07
CA ALA A 1027 -23.07 -0.23 -105.20
C ALA A 1027 -22.16 -0.51 -106.40
N GLU A 1028 -20.85 -0.65 -106.16
CA GLU A 1028 -19.88 -1.08 -107.17
C GLU A 1028 -20.12 -2.53 -107.65
N ALA A 1029 -20.61 -3.41 -106.78
CA ALA A 1029 -20.97 -4.79 -107.12
C ALA A 1029 -22.27 -4.86 -107.95
N ASN A 1030 -23.26 -4.01 -107.69
CA ASN A 1030 -24.49 -3.92 -108.49
C ASN A 1030 -24.23 -3.41 -109.91
N GLU A 1031 -23.27 -2.50 -110.09
CA GLU A 1031 -22.82 -2.07 -111.43
C GLU A 1031 -22.12 -3.21 -112.19
N LYS A 1032 -21.36 -4.06 -111.49
CA LYS A 1032 -20.79 -5.30 -112.04
C LYS A 1032 -21.86 -6.39 -112.30
N LEU A 1033 -22.91 -6.45 -111.49
CA LEU A 1033 -24.00 -7.43 -111.57
C LEU A 1033 -24.81 -7.29 -112.86
N GLN A 1034 -25.00 -6.06 -113.37
CA GLN A 1034 -25.61 -5.84 -114.69
C GLN A 1034 -24.76 -6.35 -115.86
N ARG A 1035 -23.42 -6.36 -115.73
CA ARG A 1035 -22.53 -6.97 -116.73
C ARG A 1035 -22.51 -8.50 -116.66
N MET A 1036 -22.79 -9.07 -115.48
CA MET A 1036 -22.84 -10.52 -115.19
C MET A 1036 -24.05 -11.25 -115.84
N ILE A 1037 -25.18 -10.56 -116.04
CA ILE A 1037 -26.42 -11.17 -116.58
C ILE A 1037 -26.32 -11.55 -118.08
N ALA A 1038 -25.43 -10.91 -118.85
CA ALA A 1038 -25.20 -11.23 -120.26
C ALA A 1038 -24.37 -12.51 -120.48
N ASP A 1039 -23.70 -12.92 -119.42
CA ASP A 1039 -22.57 -13.85 -119.34
C ASP A 1039 -23.07 -15.19 -118.68
N GLN A 1040 -24.10 -15.08 -117.83
CA GLN A 1040 -24.82 -16.15 -117.13
C GLN A 1040 -25.62 -17.16 -117.99
N ARG A 1041 -25.83 -16.96 -119.30
CA ARG A 1041 -26.48 -17.99 -120.16
C ARG A 1041 -25.55 -19.15 -120.53
N GLU A 1042 -24.24 -18.99 -120.34
CA GLU A 1042 -23.23 -19.96 -120.79
C GLU A 1042 -22.79 -20.96 -119.70
N ALA A 1043 -23.11 -20.73 -118.41
CA ALA A 1043 -22.68 -21.60 -117.31
C ALA A 1043 -23.75 -22.31 -116.48
N GLU A 1044 -25.03 -22.28 -116.90
CA GLU A 1044 -26.06 -23.14 -116.32
C GLU A 1044 -25.77 -24.65 -116.46
N THR A 1045 -24.88 -25.08 -117.37
CA THR A 1045 -24.45 -26.49 -117.48
C THR A 1045 -23.42 -26.93 -116.43
N ARG A 1046 -22.73 -26.01 -115.74
CA ARG A 1046 -21.70 -26.34 -114.72
C ARG A 1046 -22.19 -26.29 -113.28
N ARG A 1047 -23.43 -25.87 -113.03
CA ARG A 1047 -24.01 -25.69 -111.67
C ARG A 1047 -24.44 -26.99 -110.97
N ALA A 1048 -24.72 -28.08 -111.70
CA ALA A 1048 -25.27 -29.30 -111.11
C ALA A 1048 -24.27 -30.11 -110.25
N ALA A 1049 -22.97 -29.87 -110.35
CA ALA A 1049 -21.93 -30.64 -109.64
C ALA A 1049 -21.47 -30.04 -108.30
N SER A 1050 -21.93 -28.85 -107.90
CA SER A 1050 -21.43 -28.14 -106.71
C SER A 1050 -22.15 -28.49 -105.40
N LEU A 1051 -23.29 -29.16 -105.45
CA LEU A 1051 -24.14 -29.34 -104.26
C LEU A 1051 -23.69 -30.50 -103.35
N GLU A 1052 -22.85 -31.43 -103.82
CA GLU A 1052 -22.39 -32.58 -103.02
C GLU A 1052 -21.21 -32.26 -102.08
N VAL A 1053 -20.38 -31.25 -102.39
CA VAL A 1053 -19.17 -30.95 -101.61
C VAL A 1053 -19.46 -30.13 -100.34
N GLN A 1054 -20.60 -29.45 -100.27
CA GLN A 1054 -20.95 -28.60 -99.12
C GLN A 1054 -21.39 -29.38 -97.87
N ASN A 1055 -21.95 -30.59 -98.05
CA ASN A 1055 -22.41 -31.43 -96.93
C ASN A 1055 -21.25 -32.16 -96.21
N ALA A 1056 -20.07 -32.29 -96.84
CA ALA A 1056 -18.92 -32.97 -96.24
C ALA A 1056 -18.13 -32.08 -95.25
N LEU A 1057 -18.18 -30.75 -95.38
CA LEU A 1057 -17.41 -29.80 -94.57
C LEU A 1057 -17.93 -29.70 -93.12
N VAL A 1058 -19.25 -29.88 -92.92
CA VAL A 1058 -19.89 -29.75 -91.60
C VAL A 1058 -19.52 -30.91 -90.66
N GLU A 1059 -19.30 -32.12 -91.20
CA GLU A 1059 -18.94 -33.29 -90.39
C GLU A 1059 -17.47 -33.25 -89.91
N GLN A 1060 -16.57 -32.64 -90.69
CA GLN A 1060 -15.15 -32.50 -90.32
C GLN A 1060 -14.91 -31.50 -89.18
N GLU A 1061 -15.61 -30.36 -89.14
CA GLU A 1061 -15.44 -29.36 -88.05
C GLU A 1061 -15.87 -29.91 -86.67
N ARG A 1062 -16.79 -30.89 -86.62
CA ARG A 1062 -17.24 -31.52 -85.38
C ARG A 1062 -16.18 -32.43 -84.74
N ILE A 1063 -15.44 -33.18 -85.56
CA ILE A 1063 -14.44 -34.18 -85.11
C ILE A 1063 -13.19 -33.51 -84.53
N VAL A 1064 -12.83 -32.32 -85.03
CA VAL A 1064 -11.68 -31.54 -84.54
C VAL A 1064 -11.90 -31.03 -83.10
N ALA A 1065 -13.14 -30.67 -82.74
CA ALA A 1065 -13.47 -30.15 -81.41
C ALA A 1065 -13.35 -31.20 -80.29
N GLU A 1066 -13.81 -32.43 -80.51
CA GLU A 1066 -13.74 -33.52 -79.50
C GLU A 1066 -12.30 -33.94 -79.17
N ARG A 1067 -11.40 -33.97 -80.16
CA ARG A 1067 -10.02 -34.45 -79.95
C ARG A 1067 -9.11 -33.44 -79.25
N ARG A 1068 -9.40 -32.14 -79.39
CA ARG A 1068 -8.65 -31.06 -78.74
C ARG A 1068 -8.78 -31.07 -77.22
N GLU A 1069 -9.92 -31.49 -76.69
CA GLU A 1069 -10.18 -31.57 -75.24
C GLU A 1069 -9.33 -32.66 -74.56
N VAL A 1070 -9.16 -33.81 -75.21
CA VAL A 1070 -8.39 -34.95 -74.69
C VAL A 1070 -6.89 -34.61 -74.54
N VAL A 1071 -6.32 -33.84 -75.47
CA VAL A 1071 -4.90 -33.44 -75.45
C VAL A 1071 -4.58 -32.47 -74.31
N LEU A 1072 -5.51 -31.59 -73.93
CA LEU A 1072 -5.32 -30.61 -72.85
C LEU A 1072 -5.41 -31.23 -71.45
N HIS A 1073 -6.23 -32.27 -71.28
CA HIS A 1073 -6.40 -32.96 -70.00
C HIS A 1073 -5.15 -33.76 -69.59
N ASP A 1074 -4.50 -34.45 -70.53
CA ASP A 1074 -3.35 -35.33 -70.23
C ASP A 1074 -2.03 -34.56 -69.98
N LEU A 1075 -1.88 -33.35 -70.55
CA LEU A 1075 -0.73 -32.46 -70.30
C LEU A 1075 -0.74 -31.88 -68.87
N ALA A 1076 -1.93 -31.62 -68.31
CA ALA A 1076 -2.09 -31.01 -66.99
C ALA A 1076 -1.69 -31.91 -65.80
N GLN A 1077 -1.62 -33.24 -66.00
CA GLN A 1077 -1.34 -34.19 -64.91
C GLN A 1077 0.14 -34.29 -64.51
N ALA A 1078 1.09 -33.93 -65.40
CA ALA A 1078 2.53 -34.19 -65.20
C ALA A 1078 3.37 -32.95 -64.85
N GLU A 1079 2.90 -31.77 -65.24
CA GLU A 1079 3.58 -30.48 -65.04
C GLU A 1079 3.80 -30.11 -63.55
N PRO A 1080 2.85 -30.37 -62.62
CA PRO A 1080 3.03 -30.03 -61.21
C PRO A 1080 4.18 -30.77 -60.52
N ALA A 1081 4.35 -32.06 -60.84
CA ALA A 1081 5.35 -32.93 -60.21
C ALA A 1081 6.80 -32.52 -60.56
N VAL A 1082 7.01 -31.98 -61.76
CA VAL A 1082 8.32 -31.47 -62.21
C VAL A 1082 8.66 -30.15 -61.51
N ILE A 1083 7.69 -29.25 -61.37
CA ILE A 1083 7.86 -27.95 -60.70
C ILE A 1083 8.13 -28.15 -59.20
N GLU A 1084 7.44 -29.10 -58.55
CA GLU A 1084 7.67 -29.45 -57.15
C GLU A 1084 9.07 -30.03 -56.91
N ALA A 1085 9.52 -30.93 -57.79
CA ALA A 1085 10.86 -31.50 -57.71
C ALA A 1085 11.97 -30.45 -57.97
N GLN A 1086 11.78 -29.54 -58.94
CA GLN A 1086 12.72 -28.44 -59.22
C GLN A 1086 12.85 -27.46 -58.04
N LYS A 1087 11.72 -27.08 -57.40
CA LYS A 1087 11.74 -26.26 -56.18
C LYS A 1087 12.49 -26.94 -55.04
N SER A 1088 12.30 -28.24 -54.87
CA SER A 1088 12.98 -29.03 -53.83
C SER A 1088 14.49 -29.10 -54.04
N VAL A 1089 14.97 -29.18 -55.28
CA VAL A 1089 16.40 -29.13 -55.62
C VAL A 1089 17.00 -27.73 -55.44
N SER A 1090 16.24 -26.66 -55.75
CA SER A 1090 16.70 -25.27 -55.55
C SER A 1090 16.96 -24.91 -54.07
N ASN A 1091 16.27 -25.58 -53.14
CA ASN A 1091 16.37 -25.36 -51.70
C ASN A 1091 17.54 -26.12 -51.02
N ILE A 1092 18.41 -26.81 -51.78
CA ILE A 1092 19.59 -27.49 -51.23
C ILE A 1092 20.64 -26.47 -50.79
N LYS A 1093 20.86 -26.34 -49.47
CA LYS A 1093 21.90 -25.43 -48.94
C LYS A 1093 23.31 -25.93 -49.25
N LYS A 1094 24.23 -25.01 -49.53
CA LYS A 1094 25.67 -25.27 -49.83
C LYS A 1094 26.37 -26.16 -48.78
N GLN A 1095 25.94 -26.08 -47.51
CA GLN A 1095 26.47 -26.90 -46.42
C GLN A 1095 26.22 -28.40 -46.61
N HIS A 1096 25.05 -28.81 -47.10
CA HIS A 1096 24.71 -30.23 -47.31
C HIS A 1096 25.49 -30.85 -48.48
N LEU A 1097 25.83 -30.07 -49.50
CA LEU A 1097 26.70 -30.51 -50.59
C LEU A 1097 28.17 -30.59 -50.17
N THR A 1098 28.59 -29.82 -49.17
CA THR A 1098 29.96 -29.85 -48.64
C THR A 1098 30.25 -31.17 -47.91
N GLU A 1099 29.26 -31.72 -47.21
CA GLU A 1099 29.31 -33.04 -46.58
C GLU A 1099 29.58 -34.15 -47.61
N VAL A 1100 28.80 -34.19 -48.68
CA VAL A 1100 28.94 -35.20 -49.76
C VAL A 1100 30.26 -35.05 -50.53
N ARG A 1101 30.75 -33.81 -50.69
CA ARG A 1101 32.06 -33.51 -51.32
C ARG A 1101 33.27 -34.00 -50.53
N SER A 1102 33.10 -34.27 -49.22
CA SER A 1102 34.17 -34.68 -48.30
C SER A 1102 34.26 -36.20 -48.10
N MET A 1103 33.29 -36.97 -48.58
CA MET A 1103 33.23 -38.42 -48.40
C MET A 1103 34.22 -39.16 -49.33
N GLN A 1104 35.11 -39.96 -48.74
CA GLN A 1104 36.02 -40.83 -49.50
C GLN A 1104 35.33 -42.11 -50.02
N ASN A 1105 34.42 -42.70 -49.24
CA ASN A 1105 33.59 -43.86 -49.62
C ASN A 1105 32.12 -43.61 -49.21
N PRO A 1106 31.23 -43.28 -50.16
CA PRO A 1106 29.83 -42.98 -49.87
C PRO A 1106 28.97 -44.25 -49.74
N PRO A 1107 27.82 -44.17 -49.04
CA PRO A 1107 26.79 -45.22 -49.07
C PRO A 1107 26.28 -45.50 -50.49
N SER A 1108 25.83 -46.74 -50.75
CA SER A 1108 25.36 -47.17 -52.08
C SER A 1108 24.26 -46.26 -52.67
N GLY A 1109 23.29 -45.86 -51.86
CA GLY A 1109 22.21 -44.97 -52.28
C GLY A 1109 22.68 -43.56 -52.69
N VAL A 1110 23.68 -43.01 -52.00
CA VAL A 1110 24.26 -41.68 -52.32
C VAL A 1110 25.07 -41.75 -53.61
N LYS A 1111 25.80 -42.86 -53.82
CA LYS A 1111 26.55 -43.10 -55.05
C LYS A 1111 25.61 -43.19 -56.26
N LEU A 1112 24.56 -44.01 -56.17
CA LEU A 1112 23.59 -44.20 -57.24
C LEU A 1112 22.80 -42.91 -57.57
N ALA A 1113 22.46 -42.10 -56.56
CA ALA A 1113 21.76 -40.82 -56.73
C ALA A 1113 22.56 -39.78 -57.52
N LEU A 1114 23.86 -39.68 -57.28
CA LEU A 1114 24.70 -38.72 -58.02
C LEU A 1114 25.14 -39.27 -59.39
N GLU A 1115 25.29 -40.59 -59.51
CA GLU A 1115 25.57 -41.25 -60.78
C GLU A 1115 24.41 -41.11 -61.77
N SER A 1116 23.17 -41.23 -61.32
CA SER A 1116 21.98 -41.05 -62.16
C SER A 1116 21.83 -39.60 -62.66
N VAL A 1117 22.01 -38.62 -61.78
CA VAL A 1117 21.99 -37.19 -62.14
C VAL A 1117 23.11 -36.85 -63.13
N CYS A 1118 24.34 -37.32 -62.88
CA CYS A 1118 25.45 -37.09 -63.81
C CYS A 1118 25.21 -37.74 -65.17
N THR A 1119 24.57 -38.91 -65.20
CA THR A 1119 24.22 -39.61 -66.44
C THR A 1119 23.17 -38.83 -67.24
N LEU A 1120 22.16 -38.25 -66.59
CA LEU A 1120 21.16 -37.39 -67.24
C LEU A 1120 21.74 -36.09 -67.78
N LEU A 1121 22.70 -35.49 -67.08
CA LEU A 1121 23.44 -34.30 -67.55
C LEU A 1121 24.46 -34.62 -68.66
N GLY A 1122 24.53 -35.88 -69.14
CA GLY A 1122 25.39 -36.29 -70.26
C GLY A 1122 26.85 -36.61 -69.89
N HIS A 1123 27.18 -36.72 -68.60
CA HIS A 1123 28.53 -37.04 -68.13
C HIS A 1123 28.73 -38.56 -67.92
N LYS A 1124 29.83 -39.12 -68.45
CA LYS A 1124 30.24 -40.52 -68.19
C LYS A 1124 31.20 -40.58 -67.00
N ALA A 1125 30.73 -40.99 -65.82
CA ALA A 1125 31.53 -41.01 -64.59
C ALA A 1125 31.61 -42.42 -63.98
N PRO A 1126 32.63 -43.24 -64.32
CA PRO A 1126 32.74 -44.61 -63.79
C PRO A 1126 33.22 -44.68 -62.33
N ASP A 1127 33.91 -43.65 -61.85
CA ASP A 1127 34.53 -43.62 -60.52
C ASP A 1127 34.00 -42.48 -59.65
N TRP A 1128 33.91 -42.72 -58.33
CA TRP A 1128 33.41 -41.74 -57.35
C TRP A 1128 34.16 -40.41 -57.37
N LYS A 1129 35.49 -40.43 -57.61
CA LYS A 1129 36.31 -39.21 -57.72
C LYS A 1129 35.84 -38.29 -58.85
N THR A 1130 35.38 -38.85 -59.96
CA THR A 1130 34.89 -38.09 -61.12
C THR A 1130 33.53 -37.46 -60.83
N ILE A 1131 32.66 -38.18 -60.11
CA ILE A 1131 31.35 -37.68 -59.65
C ILE A 1131 31.54 -36.48 -58.70
N VAL A 1132 32.46 -36.59 -57.73
CA VAL A 1132 32.75 -35.48 -56.79
C VAL A 1132 33.31 -34.24 -57.50
N SER A 1133 34.08 -34.41 -58.59
CA SER A 1133 34.58 -33.29 -59.40
C SER A 1133 33.44 -32.51 -60.09
N ILE A 1134 32.42 -33.22 -60.60
CA ILE A 1134 31.26 -32.61 -61.26
C ILE A 1134 30.39 -31.87 -60.22
N VAL A 1135 30.15 -32.48 -59.06
CA VAL A 1135 29.38 -31.87 -57.96
C VAL A 1135 30.09 -30.65 -57.34
N ARG A 1136 31.41 -30.50 -57.53
CA ARG A 1136 32.18 -29.34 -57.06
C ARG A 1136 31.99 -28.09 -57.92
N ARG A 1137 31.51 -28.20 -59.16
CA ARG A 1137 31.28 -27.03 -60.01
C ARG A 1137 30.16 -26.15 -59.47
N ASP A 1138 30.29 -24.84 -59.62
CA ASP A 1138 29.33 -23.87 -59.08
C ASP A 1138 28.01 -23.82 -59.90
N ASP A 1139 28.02 -24.34 -61.13
CA ASP A 1139 26.88 -24.44 -62.06
C ASP A 1139 26.08 -25.73 -61.93
N PHE A 1140 26.46 -26.66 -61.04
CA PHE A 1140 25.84 -27.98 -60.92
C PHE A 1140 24.34 -27.92 -60.60
N ILE A 1141 23.92 -27.10 -59.62
CA ILE A 1141 22.50 -26.96 -59.26
C ILE A 1141 21.72 -26.25 -60.38
N ALA A 1142 22.30 -25.21 -60.98
CA ALA A 1142 21.68 -24.47 -62.07
C ALA A 1142 21.43 -25.35 -63.30
N SER A 1143 22.34 -26.30 -63.58
CA SER A 1143 22.21 -27.26 -64.68
C SER A 1143 21.06 -28.26 -64.49
N ILE A 1144 20.67 -28.52 -63.24
CA ILE A 1144 19.55 -29.44 -62.90
C ILE A 1144 18.21 -28.70 -62.98
N VAL A 1145 18.16 -27.44 -62.52
CA VAL A 1145 16.96 -26.61 -62.58
C VAL A 1145 16.59 -26.27 -64.03
N ASN A 1146 17.58 -25.97 -64.87
CA ASN A 1146 17.37 -25.56 -66.27
C ASN A 1146 17.41 -26.73 -67.28
N TYR A 1147 17.20 -27.97 -66.83
CA TYR A 1147 17.22 -29.15 -67.70
C TYR A 1147 15.99 -29.19 -68.63
N ASP A 1148 16.22 -29.30 -69.94
CA ASP A 1148 15.18 -29.29 -70.98
C ASP A 1148 14.88 -30.71 -71.47
N ASN A 1149 13.70 -31.24 -71.11
CA ASN A 1149 13.29 -32.60 -71.45
C ASN A 1149 13.14 -32.85 -72.95
N GLU A 1150 12.62 -31.87 -73.72
CA GLU A 1150 12.29 -32.09 -75.14
C GLU A 1150 13.55 -32.24 -76.00
N LYS A 1151 14.66 -31.59 -75.61
CA LYS A 1151 15.91 -31.61 -76.38
C LYS A 1151 16.97 -32.57 -75.83
N GLN A 1152 16.96 -32.88 -74.53
CA GLN A 1152 18.09 -33.57 -73.87
C GLN A 1152 17.78 -35.02 -73.46
N MET A 1153 16.51 -35.38 -73.25
CA MET A 1153 16.12 -36.74 -72.83
C MET A 1153 15.71 -37.61 -74.03
N THR A 1154 16.61 -38.47 -74.52
CA THR A 1154 16.28 -39.46 -75.56
C THR A 1154 15.67 -40.75 -74.99
N SER A 1155 14.94 -41.51 -75.81
CA SER A 1155 14.36 -42.82 -75.47
C SER A 1155 15.40 -43.82 -74.92
N SER A 1156 16.63 -43.75 -75.41
CA SER A 1156 17.77 -44.53 -74.92
C SER A 1156 18.19 -44.16 -73.48
N HIS A 1157 18.14 -42.89 -73.09
CA HIS A 1157 18.41 -42.44 -71.72
C HIS A 1157 17.31 -42.89 -70.76
N ARG A 1158 16.04 -42.85 -71.18
CA ARG A 1158 14.90 -43.32 -70.39
C ARG A 1158 14.99 -44.80 -70.03
N ILE A 1159 15.22 -45.65 -71.04
CA ILE A 1159 15.35 -47.10 -70.84
C ILE A 1159 16.53 -47.41 -69.91
N LYS A 1160 17.63 -46.66 -70.04
CA LYS A 1160 18.80 -46.81 -69.16
C LYS A 1160 18.48 -46.40 -67.72
N MET A 1161 17.80 -45.28 -67.50
CA MET A 1161 17.39 -44.83 -66.15
C MET A 1161 16.41 -45.80 -65.48
N GLN A 1162 15.42 -46.30 -66.23
CA GLN A 1162 14.46 -47.28 -65.74
C GLN A 1162 15.12 -48.62 -65.38
N ARG A 1163 16.04 -49.11 -66.22
CA ARG A 1163 16.66 -50.43 -66.05
C ARG A 1163 17.80 -50.45 -65.03
N GLU A 1164 18.61 -49.40 -64.95
CA GLU A 1164 19.86 -49.41 -64.15
C GLU A 1164 19.76 -48.69 -62.80
N PHE A 1165 18.77 -47.79 -62.62
CA PHE A 1165 18.61 -46.99 -61.41
C PHE A 1165 17.24 -47.18 -60.75
N LEU A 1166 16.13 -46.87 -61.44
CA LEU A 1166 14.76 -46.93 -60.86
C LEU A 1166 14.28 -48.36 -60.54
N SER A 1167 14.89 -49.39 -61.11
CA SER A 1167 14.60 -50.80 -60.84
C SER A 1167 15.24 -51.34 -59.55
N LYS A 1168 16.10 -50.57 -58.88
CA LYS A 1168 16.81 -50.99 -57.66
C LYS A 1168 16.08 -50.50 -56.41
N ASP A 1169 15.79 -51.41 -55.48
CA ASP A 1169 15.11 -51.10 -54.21
C ASP A 1169 15.84 -50.06 -53.33
N ASP A 1170 17.14 -49.89 -53.52
CA ASP A 1170 17.97 -48.91 -52.80
C ASP A 1170 17.88 -47.48 -53.36
N PHE A 1171 17.21 -47.30 -54.50
CA PHE A 1171 17.06 -46.02 -55.20
C PHE A 1171 15.65 -45.44 -54.99
N SER A 1172 15.32 -45.10 -53.74
CA SER A 1172 14.07 -44.44 -53.37
C SER A 1172 14.29 -43.16 -52.58
N PHE A 1173 13.36 -42.20 -52.69
CA PHE A 1173 13.47 -40.91 -52.01
C PHE A 1173 13.73 -41.07 -50.51
N GLU A 1174 12.94 -41.88 -49.81
CA GLU A 1174 13.06 -42.05 -48.36
C GLU A 1174 14.40 -42.66 -47.92
N ARG A 1175 14.90 -43.67 -48.66
CA ARG A 1175 16.17 -44.35 -48.31
C ARG A 1175 17.38 -43.47 -48.58
N VAL A 1176 17.39 -42.75 -49.71
CA VAL A 1176 18.49 -41.86 -50.07
C VAL A 1176 18.48 -40.58 -49.24
N ASN A 1177 17.31 -40.03 -48.91
CA ASN A 1177 17.18 -38.84 -48.07
C ASN A 1177 17.64 -39.09 -46.61
N ARG A 1178 17.48 -40.32 -46.10
CA ARG A 1178 18.06 -40.74 -44.82
C ARG A 1178 19.59 -40.79 -44.86
N ALA A 1179 20.18 -41.17 -46.00
CA ALA A 1179 21.63 -41.27 -46.17
C ALA A 1179 22.30 -39.92 -46.47
N SER A 1180 21.62 -39.02 -47.19
CA SER A 1180 22.03 -37.63 -47.37
C SER A 1180 20.84 -36.75 -47.72
N LYS A 1181 20.64 -35.70 -46.91
CA LYS A 1181 19.59 -34.69 -47.14
C LYS A 1181 19.77 -33.90 -48.44
N ALA A 1182 20.98 -33.91 -49.03
CA ALA A 1182 21.24 -33.31 -50.34
C ALA A 1182 20.85 -34.23 -51.50
N CYS A 1183 20.99 -35.54 -51.34
CA CYS A 1183 20.78 -36.51 -52.43
C CYS A 1183 19.34 -37.02 -52.52
N GLY A 1184 18.52 -36.87 -51.47
CA GLY A 1184 17.09 -37.20 -51.50
C GLY A 1184 16.31 -36.45 -52.59
N PRO A 1185 16.31 -35.10 -52.58
CA PRO A 1185 15.60 -34.30 -53.58
C PRO A 1185 16.07 -34.55 -55.03
N LEU A 1186 17.34 -34.94 -55.20
CA LEU A 1186 17.90 -35.28 -56.51
C LEU A 1186 17.26 -36.53 -57.11
N VAL A 1187 16.96 -37.55 -56.29
CA VAL A 1187 16.28 -38.78 -56.74
C VAL A 1187 14.84 -38.48 -57.18
N GLN A 1188 14.12 -37.66 -56.42
CA GLN A 1188 12.77 -37.23 -56.75
C GLN A 1188 12.72 -36.45 -58.08
N TRP A 1189 13.74 -35.62 -58.35
CA TRP A 1189 13.89 -34.95 -59.63
C TRP A 1189 14.11 -35.93 -60.79
N VAL A 1190 15.02 -36.92 -60.64
CA VAL A 1190 15.26 -37.93 -61.69
C VAL A 1190 13.98 -38.69 -62.05
N GLU A 1191 13.19 -39.08 -61.05
CA GLU A 1191 11.91 -39.78 -61.25
C GLU A 1191 10.88 -38.92 -61.99
N ALA A 1192 10.72 -37.65 -61.59
CA ALA A 1192 9.81 -36.71 -62.24
C ALA A 1192 10.16 -36.45 -63.71
N GLN A 1193 11.45 -36.30 -64.02
CA GLN A 1193 11.92 -36.07 -65.40
C GLN A 1193 11.66 -37.28 -66.31
N VAL A 1194 11.90 -38.49 -65.81
CA VAL A 1194 11.63 -39.75 -66.55
C VAL A 1194 10.14 -39.89 -66.85
N ASN A 1195 9.27 -39.61 -65.88
CA ASN A 1195 7.81 -39.69 -66.04
C ASN A 1195 7.28 -38.62 -67.02
N TYR A 1196 7.75 -37.38 -66.92
CA TYR A 1196 7.35 -36.30 -67.83
C TYR A 1196 7.71 -36.62 -69.30
N SER A 1197 8.92 -37.14 -69.54
CA SER A 1197 9.32 -37.54 -70.89
C SER A 1197 8.45 -38.69 -71.46
N ALA A 1198 7.99 -39.62 -70.60
CA ALA A 1198 7.12 -40.72 -71.01
C ALA A 1198 5.72 -40.27 -71.43
N ILE A 1199 5.26 -39.15 -70.85
CA ILE A 1199 3.97 -38.53 -71.19
C ILE A 1199 4.11 -37.69 -72.46
N LEU A 1200 5.22 -36.96 -72.64
CA LEU A 1200 5.52 -36.23 -73.87
C LEU A 1200 5.54 -37.14 -75.11
N ASP A 1201 6.15 -38.32 -75.04
CA ASP A 1201 6.16 -39.29 -76.17
C ASP A 1201 4.75 -39.84 -76.49
N ARG A 1202 3.84 -39.85 -75.52
CA ARG A 1202 2.45 -40.27 -75.72
C ARG A 1202 1.60 -39.16 -76.34
N VAL A 1203 1.84 -37.92 -75.96
CA VAL A 1203 1.08 -36.73 -76.41
C VAL A 1203 1.60 -36.19 -77.75
N GLY A 1204 2.87 -36.40 -78.10
CA GLY A 1204 3.49 -35.98 -79.36
C GLY A 1204 2.69 -36.31 -80.62
N PRO A 1205 2.35 -37.58 -80.91
CA PRO A 1205 1.61 -37.94 -82.12
C PRO A 1205 0.17 -37.38 -82.15
N LEU A 1206 -0.48 -37.26 -81.00
CA LEU A 1206 -1.84 -36.69 -80.90
C LEU A 1206 -1.84 -35.18 -81.14
N ARG A 1207 -0.77 -34.48 -80.74
CA ARG A 1207 -0.60 -33.05 -80.97
C ARG A 1207 -0.34 -32.75 -82.45
N GLU A 1208 0.48 -33.56 -83.12
CA GLU A 1208 0.71 -33.46 -84.57
C GLU A 1208 -0.55 -33.78 -85.39
N GLU A 1209 -1.32 -34.80 -84.99
CA GLU A 1209 -2.59 -35.18 -85.62
C GLU A 1209 -3.65 -34.07 -85.51
N VAL A 1210 -3.76 -33.39 -84.37
CA VAL A 1210 -4.66 -32.23 -84.20
C VAL A 1210 -4.24 -31.06 -85.11
N THR A 1211 -2.95 -30.75 -85.20
CA THR A 1211 -2.47 -29.71 -86.12
C THR A 1211 -2.67 -30.08 -87.60
N GLN A 1212 -2.50 -31.35 -87.99
CA GLN A 1212 -2.78 -31.80 -89.37
C GLN A 1212 -4.27 -31.71 -89.70
N LEU A 1213 -5.16 -32.12 -88.79
CA LEU A 1213 -6.61 -32.03 -88.99
C LEU A 1213 -7.10 -30.57 -89.02
N GLU A 1214 -6.49 -29.67 -88.26
CA GLU A 1214 -6.77 -28.23 -88.32
C GLU A 1214 -6.28 -27.61 -89.65
N GLU A 1215 -5.12 -28.03 -90.18
CA GLU A 1215 -4.63 -27.61 -91.51
C GLU A 1215 -5.46 -28.18 -92.68
N GLU A 1216 -5.91 -29.44 -92.61
CA GLU A 1216 -6.79 -30.07 -93.61
C GLU A 1216 -8.18 -29.44 -93.64
N ALA A 1217 -8.75 -29.08 -92.48
CA ALA A 1217 -9.99 -28.33 -92.42
C ALA A 1217 -9.85 -26.94 -93.05
N LEU A 1218 -8.71 -26.26 -92.83
CA LEU A 1218 -8.37 -24.97 -93.46
C LEU A 1218 -8.18 -25.08 -94.98
N GLN A 1219 -7.54 -26.14 -95.49
CA GLN A 1219 -7.39 -26.41 -96.93
C GLN A 1219 -8.71 -26.79 -97.61
N THR A 1220 -9.56 -27.58 -96.95
CA THR A 1220 -10.87 -27.99 -97.50
C THR A 1220 -11.84 -26.80 -97.55
N LYS A 1221 -11.77 -25.91 -96.55
CA LYS A 1221 -12.49 -24.62 -96.53
C LYS A 1221 -11.98 -23.65 -97.60
N ALA A 1222 -10.67 -23.60 -97.82
CA ALA A 1222 -10.06 -22.82 -98.90
C ALA A 1222 -10.41 -23.38 -100.29
N ASN A 1223 -10.49 -24.70 -100.47
CA ASN A 1223 -10.89 -25.35 -101.73
C ASN A 1223 -12.38 -25.24 -102.02
N ALA A 1224 -13.25 -25.33 -101.01
CA ALA A 1224 -14.68 -25.02 -101.15
C ALA A 1224 -14.89 -23.55 -101.56
N GLN A 1225 -14.10 -22.62 -100.98
CA GLN A 1225 -14.07 -21.21 -101.39
C GLN A 1225 -13.47 -21.00 -102.79
N ALA A 1226 -12.48 -21.80 -103.20
CA ALA A 1226 -11.86 -21.74 -104.53
C ALA A 1226 -12.77 -22.30 -105.63
N ILE A 1227 -13.53 -23.38 -105.37
CA ILE A 1227 -14.53 -23.95 -106.29
C ILE A 1227 -15.76 -23.05 -106.38
N PHE A 1228 -16.15 -22.40 -105.28
CA PHE A 1228 -17.10 -21.27 -105.33
C PHE A 1228 -16.54 -20.12 -106.19
N ALA A 1229 -15.25 -19.81 -106.05
CA ALA A 1229 -14.57 -18.79 -106.85
C ALA A 1229 -14.38 -19.17 -108.33
N GLU A 1230 -14.39 -20.47 -108.68
CA GLU A 1230 -14.31 -20.98 -110.04
C GLU A 1230 -15.69 -21.09 -110.73
N ILE A 1231 -16.74 -21.51 -110.02
CA ILE A 1231 -18.12 -21.49 -110.53
C ILE A 1231 -18.58 -20.04 -110.76
N LYS A 1232 -18.14 -19.12 -109.89
CA LYS A 1232 -18.35 -17.67 -110.08
C LYS A 1232 -17.48 -17.06 -111.17
N LYS A 1233 -16.41 -17.74 -111.61
CA LYS A 1233 -15.58 -17.37 -112.78
C LYS A 1233 -16.12 -17.91 -114.10
N LEU A 1234 -17.17 -18.75 -114.08
CA LEU A 1234 -17.75 -19.37 -115.28
C LEU A 1234 -19.18 -18.92 -115.57
N ASP A 1235 -19.94 -18.41 -114.59
CA ASP A 1235 -21.16 -17.60 -114.85
C ASP A 1235 -20.83 -16.19 -115.40
N ASN A 1236 -19.54 -15.89 -115.65
CA ASN A 1236 -19.08 -14.84 -116.56
C ASN A 1236 -18.44 -15.36 -117.84
#